data_AF-G1M525-F1
#
_entry.id   AF-G1M525-F1
#
_cell.length_a   1.000
_cell.length_b   1.000
_cell.length_c   1.000
_cell.angle_alpha   90.00
_cell.angle_beta   90.00
_cell.angle_gamma   90.00
#
_symmetry.space_group_name_H-M   'P 1'
#
loop_
_entity.id
_entity.type
_entity.pdbx_description
1 polymer ?
#
loop_
_entity_poly.entity_id
_entity_poly.type
_entity_poly.pdbx_seq_one_letter_code
_entity_poly.pdbx_strand_id
1 'polypeptide(L)'
;MDCKDGLLCCWETILWRLRIGGRGHGRWGRRGGSLRRSLGLSMCIRQLFQSSLLQWARRAAFPKHTWGRHQRARRWAHSGSSTYRAVIFDMGGVLIPSPGRVAAEWEPQNHIPPGTIQKAWILGGENGPWMKLMRGEITTEDFLQEFGSLCSEIAKTSVPVGSFFSLLTSEQVAKQFPVMTEAITQIRAKGLRTAVLSNNFYLRSGKSFLPLDRKQFDVVVESCLEGLCKPDPRIYKLCLERLGLQPSESIFLDDLGPNLKAAASLGIHTIQVDDPETAVKELETLLGFTLRMVIPNTGPVRKTVEIPRDSLEKYLKDLLGTQSTGPLELLQFDHGKSNPTYYIRLGNHQLVLRRKPPGTLVPSTHAVEREFRIMKALANAGVPVPKVLDLCEDSGVIGTPFYLTEYCPGLIYRDPSLPGLEPSQRQAIYTAMNRVLCKIHSVDLKAAGLEDYGKHEDYIPRQVQTWTKQYRASETSTIPAMERLIQWLPLHLPRQQKITVVHGDFRLDNLLFHPEKAEVLAVFDWELSTLGDPFADVAFSCLAHYLPSSFPGSLLRGLRDCDFTQLGIPTAEEYFRMYCHHSEIPPPENWNFYMAFSFFRMAAILQGVYSRSLTGQASSAATGQSEKLTEYVSNLAWDFAVKEGFRVFKEMSATKPLVRSHHTQAGLSPC
;
A
#
# COMPACT_ATOMS: atom_id res chain seq x y z
N MET A 1 34.38 -7.68 31.71
CA MET A 1 34.42 -9.11 31.33
C MET A 1 33.45 -9.31 30.18
N ASP A 2 34.01 -9.50 28.98
CA ASP A 2 33.45 -10.09 27.76
C ASP A 2 31.99 -9.76 27.36
N CYS A 3 31.84 -8.64 26.66
CA CYS A 3 30.71 -8.40 25.76
C CYS A 3 30.87 -9.27 24.50
N LYS A 4 30.33 -10.50 24.51
CA LYS A 4 30.46 -11.46 23.39
C LYS A 4 29.47 -11.17 22.26
N ASP A 5 29.98 -11.26 21.03
CA ASP A 5 29.34 -10.86 19.78
C ASP A 5 27.90 -11.37 19.59
N GLY A 6 26.94 -10.46 19.76
CA GLY A 6 25.52 -10.69 19.51
C GLY A 6 25.16 -10.55 18.02
N LEU A 7 25.47 -11.56 17.22
CA LEU A 7 24.94 -11.73 15.85
C LEU A 7 24.56 -13.20 15.61
N LEU A 8 23.43 -13.61 16.19
CA LEU A 8 22.84 -14.95 16.07
C LEU A 8 21.63 -14.94 15.13
N CYS A 9 21.91 -14.96 13.83
CA CYS A 9 21.05 -15.62 12.82
C CYS A 9 19.62 -15.07 12.60
N CYS A 10 19.43 -13.76 12.44
CA CYS A 10 18.15 -13.17 11.97
C CYS A 10 17.87 -13.43 10.46
N TRP A 11 17.86 -14.69 10.01
CA TRP A 11 17.37 -15.07 8.68
C TRP A 11 16.34 -16.20 8.81
N GLU A 12 15.18 -15.85 9.36
CA GLU A 12 14.05 -16.74 9.58
C GLU A 12 13.05 -16.77 8.41
N THR A 13 13.46 -17.30 7.26
CA THR A 13 12.48 -17.58 6.19
C THR A 13 11.52 -18.75 6.53
N ILE A 14 11.68 -19.41 7.71
CA ILE A 14 11.34 -20.84 7.85
C ILE A 14 10.51 -21.31 9.06
N LEU A 15 10.27 -20.56 10.14
CA LEU A 15 9.38 -21.07 11.21
C LEU A 15 7.89 -21.05 10.82
N TRP A 16 7.51 -22.14 10.17
CA TRP A 16 6.22 -22.48 9.59
C TRP A 16 5.28 -23.09 10.63
N ARG A 17 3.99 -22.76 10.55
CA ARG A 17 2.81 -23.46 11.13
C ARG A 17 2.96 -24.11 12.53
N LEU A 18 2.24 -23.52 13.48
CA LEU A 18 1.19 -24.18 14.28
C LEU A 18 1.41 -25.65 14.74
N ARG A 19 1.68 -25.84 16.03
CA ARG A 19 1.41 -27.10 16.75
C ARG A 19 0.39 -26.81 17.87
N ILE A 20 -0.90 -26.80 17.55
CA ILE A 20 -1.84 -27.93 17.69
C ILE A 20 -2.06 -28.31 19.16
N GLY A 21 -3.28 -28.05 19.65
CA GLY A 21 -3.76 -28.51 20.95
C GLY A 21 -3.96 -30.04 21.01
N GLY A 22 -3.95 -30.60 22.22
CA GLY A 22 -4.14 -32.03 22.47
C GLY A 22 -5.49 -32.53 21.93
N ARG A 23 -5.48 -33.58 21.10
CA ARG A 23 -5.54 -35.02 21.49
C ARG A 23 -6.93 -35.49 21.95
N GLY A 24 -7.64 -36.14 21.03
CA GLY A 24 -8.64 -37.18 21.33
C GLY A 24 -8.28 -38.45 20.56
N HIS A 25 -8.22 -39.60 21.23
CA HIS A 25 -7.89 -40.89 20.60
C HIS A 25 -9.07 -41.46 19.79
N GLY A 26 -8.78 -42.10 18.65
CA GLY A 26 -9.75 -42.87 17.85
C GLY A 26 -9.05 -43.99 17.06
N ARG A 27 -9.64 -45.19 17.03
CA ARG A 27 -9.01 -46.44 16.52
C ARG A 27 -9.24 -46.69 15.03
N TRP A 28 -8.23 -47.30 14.40
CA TRP A 28 -8.27 -48.40 13.41
C TRP A 28 -9.57 -48.67 12.61
N GLY A 29 -9.45 -48.69 11.27
CA GLY A 29 -10.39 -49.35 10.35
C GLY A 29 -9.73 -49.67 9.00
N ARG A 30 -9.82 -50.93 8.53
CA ARG A 30 -9.21 -51.42 7.26
C ARG A 30 -10.22 -51.46 6.11
N ARG A 31 -9.69 -51.66 4.89
CA ARG A 31 -10.36 -52.05 3.61
C ARG A 31 -11.06 -50.86 2.91
N GLY A 32 -11.08 -50.76 1.58
CA GLY A 32 -10.45 -51.58 0.53
C GLY A 32 -11.17 -51.36 -0.82
N GLY A 33 -10.55 -51.70 -1.95
CA GLY A 33 -11.21 -51.74 -3.26
C GLY A 33 -10.54 -50.90 -4.35
N SER A 34 -9.97 -51.57 -5.35
CA SER A 34 -9.69 -50.98 -6.66
C SER A 34 -10.84 -51.31 -7.61
N LEU A 35 -11.15 -50.46 -8.59
CA LEU A 35 -11.40 -50.92 -9.97
C LEU A 35 -11.19 -49.79 -11.00
N ARG A 36 -11.17 -50.12 -12.29
CA ARG A 36 -10.69 -49.27 -13.41
C ARG A 36 -11.80 -48.89 -14.42
N ARG A 37 -11.45 -47.96 -15.33
CA ARG A 37 -12.08 -47.64 -16.66
C ARG A 37 -13.40 -46.84 -16.57
N SER A 38 -13.81 -46.01 -17.55
CA SER A 38 -13.39 -45.84 -18.95
C SER A 38 -13.60 -44.41 -19.53
N LEU A 39 -12.74 -44.05 -20.48
CA LEU A 39 -12.80 -43.08 -21.61
C LEU A 39 -14.09 -42.27 -21.93
N GLY A 40 -13.88 -41.02 -22.39
CA GLY A 40 -14.84 -40.21 -23.18
C GLY A 40 -14.16 -38.97 -23.81
N LEU A 41 -14.32 -38.74 -25.11
CA LEU A 41 -13.62 -37.71 -25.92
C LEU A 41 -14.26 -36.30 -25.83
N SER A 42 -13.46 -35.23 -26.06
CA SER A 42 -13.71 -34.26 -27.15
C SER A 42 -12.53 -33.30 -27.38
N MET A 43 -12.27 -32.93 -28.64
CA MET A 43 -11.20 -32.02 -29.08
C MET A 43 -11.57 -31.45 -30.46
N CYS A 44 -11.55 -30.11 -30.66
CA CYS A 44 -11.28 -29.40 -31.95
C CYS A 44 -11.71 -27.91 -31.98
N ILE A 45 -10.77 -26.97 -32.14
CA ILE A 45 -10.87 -25.66 -32.83
C ILE A 45 -9.44 -25.34 -33.35
N ARG A 46 -9.10 -25.49 -34.64
CA ARG A 46 -9.27 -24.60 -35.82
C ARG A 46 -8.34 -23.38 -35.95
N GLN A 47 -7.76 -23.31 -37.16
CA GLN A 47 -6.93 -22.29 -37.82
C GLN A 47 -7.21 -22.42 -39.35
N LEU A 48 -6.94 -21.48 -40.27
CA LEU A 48 -6.69 -20.03 -40.22
C LEU A 48 -6.85 -19.44 -41.66
N PHE A 49 -6.74 -18.11 -41.78
CA PHE A 49 -6.32 -17.34 -42.97
C PHE A 49 -7.24 -17.12 -44.20
N GLN A 50 -6.80 -16.09 -44.95
CA GLN A 50 -7.28 -15.49 -46.21
C GLN A 50 -8.44 -14.47 -46.10
N SER A 51 -8.51 -13.30 -46.76
CA SER A 51 -7.58 -12.34 -47.43
C SER A 51 -8.26 -11.79 -48.70
N SER A 52 -8.46 -10.48 -48.81
CA SER A 52 -8.58 -9.79 -50.11
C SER A 52 -8.46 -8.27 -50.00
N LEU A 53 -7.90 -7.66 -51.04
CA LEU A 53 -7.77 -6.21 -51.27
C LEU A 53 -8.82 -5.75 -52.28
N LEU A 54 -9.18 -4.46 -52.26
CA LEU A 54 -9.51 -3.69 -53.46
C LEU A 54 -9.37 -2.17 -53.21
N GLN A 55 -9.02 -1.41 -54.25
CA GLN A 55 -8.66 0.02 -54.23
C GLN A 55 -9.73 0.89 -54.94
N TRP A 56 -9.40 2.19 -55.10
CA TRP A 56 -10.06 3.28 -55.86
C TRP A 56 -11.04 4.16 -55.04
N ALA A 57 -11.11 5.49 -55.24
CA ALA A 57 -10.16 6.47 -55.79
C ALA A 57 -10.53 7.91 -55.30
N ARG A 58 -9.63 8.88 -55.46
CA ARG A 58 -9.75 10.26 -54.91
C ARG A 58 -10.77 11.15 -55.64
N ARG A 59 -11.37 12.09 -54.90
CA ARG A 59 -11.38 13.55 -55.23
C ARG A 59 -11.62 14.40 -53.98
N ALA A 60 -11.18 15.65 -54.00
CA ALA A 60 -10.97 16.46 -52.81
C ALA A 60 -11.92 17.67 -52.71
N ALA A 61 -12.29 18.04 -51.48
CA ALA A 61 -12.70 19.39 -51.09
C ALA A 61 -12.51 19.58 -49.57
N PHE A 62 -11.75 20.60 -49.19
CA PHE A 62 -11.63 21.16 -47.84
C PHE A 62 -11.96 22.67 -47.95
N PRO A 63 -12.24 23.42 -46.86
CA PRO A 63 -12.57 23.00 -45.49
C PRO A 63 -13.83 23.70 -44.91
N LYS A 64 -14.30 23.25 -43.74
CA LYS A 64 -14.66 24.14 -42.61
C LYS A 64 -14.67 23.35 -41.30
N HIS A 65 -14.08 23.92 -40.25
CA HIS A 65 -13.87 23.25 -38.96
C HIS A 65 -15.14 23.19 -38.10
N THR A 66 -15.52 21.99 -37.66
CA THR A 66 -16.26 21.76 -36.40
C THR A 66 -15.73 20.49 -35.72
N TRP A 67 -15.39 20.58 -34.43
CA TRP A 67 -14.60 19.56 -33.73
C TRP A 67 -15.50 18.50 -33.05
N GLY A 68 -16.04 17.56 -33.85
CA GLY A 68 -16.83 16.45 -33.32
C GLY A 68 -15.97 15.35 -32.67
N ARG A 69 -15.88 15.32 -31.33
CA ARG A 69 -15.26 14.20 -30.59
C ARG A 69 -16.18 12.97 -30.56
N HIS A 70 -16.11 12.12 -31.58
CA HIS A 70 -16.62 10.75 -31.48
C HIS A 70 -15.67 9.89 -30.64
N GLN A 71 -15.93 9.76 -29.34
CA GLN A 71 -15.36 8.67 -28.55
C GLN A 71 -16.01 7.34 -28.97
N ARG A 72 -15.20 6.43 -29.51
CA ARG A 72 -15.65 5.06 -29.81
C ARG A 72 -16.04 4.36 -28.51
N ALA A 73 -17.28 3.87 -28.43
CA ALA A 73 -17.71 2.99 -27.35
C ALA A 73 -16.84 1.72 -27.34
N ARG A 74 -15.99 1.58 -26.31
CA ARG A 74 -15.41 0.28 -25.97
C ARG A 74 -16.58 -0.63 -25.57
N ARG A 75 -16.69 -1.82 -26.16
CA ARG A 75 -17.62 -2.85 -25.67
C ARG A 75 -17.03 -3.46 -24.40
N TRP A 76 -17.78 -3.42 -23.31
CA TRP A 76 -17.37 -3.98 -22.03
C TRP A 76 -17.80 -5.45 -21.98
N ALA A 77 -16.87 -6.35 -21.66
CA ALA A 77 -17.18 -7.74 -21.37
C ALA A 77 -17.34 -7.89 -19.85
N HIS A 78 -18.58 -7.90 -19.37
CA HIS A 78 -18.88 -8.18 -17.95
C HIS A 78 -19.14 -9.68 -17.75
N SER A 79 -18.44 -10.27 -16.79
CA SER A 79 -18.73 -11.59 -16.24
C SER A 79 -19.03 -11.47 -14.75
N GLY A 80 -20.33 -11.35 -14.38
CA GLY A 80 -20.79 -11.56 -13.00
C GLY A 80 -21.66 -10.47 -12.35
N SER A 81 -22.95 -10.77 -12.26
CA SER A 81 -23.77 -10.69 -11.03
C SER A 81 -24.41 -9.40 -10.48
N SER A 82 -24.09 -8.17 -10.90
CA SER A 82 -24.85 -6.98 -10.41
C SER A 82 -25.71 -6.34 -11.50
N THR A 83 -27.00 -6.09 -11.17
CA THR A 83 -27.94 -5.33 -12.02
C THR A 83 -27.77 -3.83 -11.87
N TYR A 84 -27.08 -3.38 -10.83
CA TYR A 84 -26.92 -1.96 -10.51
C TYR A 84 -25.76 -1.34 -11.27
N ARG A 85 -25.96 -0.09 -11.72
CA ARG A 85 -25.02 0.69 -12.53
C ARG A 85 -24.75 2.08 -11.96
N ALA A 86 -25.55 2.53 -10.99
CA ALA A 86 -25.29 3.74 -10.22
C ALA A 86 -25.65 3.60 -8.74
N VAL A 87 -24.95 4.38 -7.92
CA VAL A 87 -25.32 4.65 -6.54
C VAL A 87 -25.51 6.17 -6.36
N ILE A 88 -26.65 6.55 -5.82
CA ILE A 88 -27.09 7.91 -5.59
C ILE A 88 -27.11 8.14 -4.07
N PHE A 89 -26.51 9.24 -3.62
CA PHE A 89 -26.39 9.58 -2.20
C PHE A 89 -27.14 10.89 -1.93
N ASP A 90 -27.89 10.98 -0.82
CA ASP A 90 -28.10 12.30 -0.20
C ASP A 90 -26.77 12.85 0.34
N MET A 91 -26.75 14.15 0.64
CA MET A 91 -25.63 14.78 1.33
C MET A 91 -25.75 14.68 2.86
N GLY A 92 -26.88 15.07 3.45
CA GLY A 92 -27.08 15.11 4.90
C GLY A 92 -27.40 13.73 5.47
N GLY A 93 -26.85 13.41 6.63
CA GLY A 93 -26.99 12.10 7.27
C GLY A 93 -26.22 10.97 6.58
N VAL A 94 -26.06 11.05 5.25
CA VAL A 94 -25.43 10.03 4.41
C VAL A 94 -23.96 10.32 4.14
N LEU A 95 -23.59 11.51 3.65
CA LEU A 95 -22.21 11.87 3.33
C LEU A 95 -21.58 12.76 4.40
N ILE A 96 -22.34 13.68 4.97
CA ILE A 96 -21.97 14.57 6.10
C ILE A 96 -23.03 14.43 7.22
N PRO A 97 -22.77 14.90 8.46
CA PRO A 97 -23.77 14.90 9.54
C PRO A 97 -25.11 15.54 9.13
N SER A 98 -26.23 14.96 9.56
CA SER A 98 -27.55 15.50 9.22
C SER A 98 -27.83 16.83 9.93
N PRO A 99 -28.51 17.80 9.30
CA PRO A 99 -28.85 19.08 9.94
C PRO A 99 -29.61 18.90 11.26
N GLY A 100 -30.46 17.86 11.37
CA GLY A 100 -31.21 17.55 12.58
C GLY A 100 -30.33 17.11 13.75
N ARG A 101 -29.26 16.36 13.47
CA ARG A 101 -28.27 16.01 14.50
C ARG A 101 -27.48 17.24 14.97
N VAL A 102 -27.04 18.09 14.04
CA VAL A 102 -26.36 19.36 14.37
C VAL A 102 -27.26 20.25 15.23
N ALA A 103 -28.56 20.30 14.93
CA ALA A 103 -29.53 21.05 15.73
C ALA A 103 -29.67 20.49 17.16
N ALA A 104 -29.83 19.17 17.31
CA ALA A 104 -29.97 18.52 18.61
C ALA A 104 -28.72 18.68 19.50
N GLU A 105 -27.53 18.78 18.91
CA GLU A 105 -26.29 19.07 19.64
C GLU A 105 -26.13 20.58 19.96
N TRP A 106 -26.59 21.47 19.07
CA TRP A 106 -26.49 22.94 19.21
C TRP A 106 -27.51 23.54 20.19
N GLU A 107 -28.76 23.06 20.20
CA GLU A 107 -29.84 23.57 21.04
C GLU A 107 -29.48 23.67 22.53
N PRO A 108 -29.03 22.58 23.21
CA PRO A 108 -28.69 22.64 24.63
C PRO A 108 -27.48 23.54 24.92
N GLN A 109 -26.49 23.60 24.01
CA GLN A 109 -25.32 24.48 24.15
C GLN A 109 -25.70 25.97 24.11
N ASN A 110 -26.79 26.30 23.43
CA ASN A 110 -27.30 27.66 23.27
C ASN A 110 -28.52 27.94 24.17
N HIS A 111 -28.80 27.08 25.15
CA HIS A 111 -29.92 27.18 26.10
C HIS A 111 -31.31 27.22 25.43
N ILE A 112 -31.44 26.59 24.25
CA ILE A 112 -32.69 26.51 23.49
C ILE A 112 -33.44 25.22 23.87
N PRO A 113 -34.78 25.24 24.02
CA PRO A 113 -35.56 24.04 24.33
C PRO A 113 -35.36 22.94 23.27
N PRO A 114 -35.08 21.68 23.65
CA PRO A 114 -34.85 20.60 22.70
C PRO A 114 -35.99 20.38 21.70
N GLY A 115 -35.61 20.14 20.45
CA GLY A 115 -36.48 19.93 19.29
C GLY A 115 -37.15 21.21 18.76
N THR A 116 -36.69 22.41 19.14
CA THR A 116 -37.20 23.69 18.61
C THR A 116 -36.99 23.80 17.11
N ILE A 117 -35.78 23.55 16.63
CA ILE A 117 -35.42 23.63 15.20
C ILE A 117 -36.22 22.59 14.40
N GLN A 118 -36.33 21.37 14.93
CA GLN A 118 -37.09 20.28 14.29
C GLN A 118 -38.60 20.59 14.22
N LYS A 119 -39.19 21.15 15.30
CA LYS A 119 -40.59 21.61 15.30
C LYS A 119 -40.80 22.73 14.27
N ALA A 120 -39.86 23.68 14.14
CA ALA A 120 -39.95 24.76 13.16
C ALA A 120 -39.95 24.24 11.71
N TRP A 121 -39.15 23.21 11.40
CA TRP A 121 -39.20 22.53 10.09
C TRP A 121 -40.54 21.84 9.83
N ILE A 122 -41.11 21.17 10.83
CA ILE A 122 -42.38 20.45 10.69
C ILE A 122 -43.56 21.44 10.55
N LEU A 123 -43.62 22.47 11.39
CA LEU A 123 -44.75 23.40 11.46
C LEU A 123 -44.92 24.25 10.20
N GLY A 124 -43.82 24.59 9.51
CA GLY A 124 -43.88 25.32 8.25
C GLY A 124 -44.39 24.49 7.05
N GLY A 125 -44.26 23.16 7.08
CA GLY A 125 -44.61 22.29 5.96
C GLY A 125 -43.91 22.68 4.65
N GLU A 126 -44.54 22.43 3.50
CA GLU A 126 -43.99 22.74 2.17
C GLU A 126 -43.74 24.24 1.94
N ASN A 127 -44.46 25.11 2.63
CA ASN A 127 -44.35 26.58 2.53
C ASN A 127 -43.46 27.18 3.64
N GLY A 128 -42.83 26.33 4.47
CA GLY A 128 -41.98 26.77 5.57
C GLY A 128 -40.69 27.42 5.09
N PRO A 129 -40.07 28.32 5.88
CA PRO A 129 -38.84 29.02 5.50
C PRO A 129 -37.71 28.07 5.06
N TRP A 130 -37.59 26.92 5.72
CA TRP A 130 -36.60 25.89 5.39
C TRP A 130 -36.84 25.25 4.01
N MET A 131 -38.10 24.96 3.65
CA MET A 131 -38.44 24.41 2.34
C MET A 131 -38.26 25.43 1.22
N LYS A 132 -38.66 26.69 1.45
CA LYS A 132 -38.40 27.82 0.54
C LYS A 132 -36.91 27.99 0.28
N LEU A 133 -36.08 27.99 1.34
CA LEU A 133 -34.62 28.10 1.22
C LEU A 133 -34.04 26.94 0.41
N MET A 134 -34.47 25.71 0.67
CA MET A 134 -33.99 24.54 -0.09
C MET A 134 -34.49 24.50 -1.53
N ARG A 135 -35.60 25.15 -1.89
CA ARG A 135 -36.00 25.36 -3.30
C ARG A 135 -35.33 26.58 -3.95
N GLY A 136 -34.57 27.39 -3.19
CA GLY A 136 -33.95 28.61 -3.69
C GLY A 136 -34.93 29.79 -3.84
N GLU A 137 -36.09 29.74 -3.20
CA GLU A 137 -37.17 30.74 -3.33
C GLU A 137 -36.95 32.00 -2.48
N ILE A 138 -36.12 31.91 -1.44
CA ILE A 138 -35.76 33.02 -0.54
C ILE A 138 -34.25 33.08 -0.34
N THR A 139 -33.72 34.26 0.00
CA THR A 139 -32.28 34.39 0.29
C THR A 139 -31.94 33.81 1.67
N THR A 140 -30.65 33.59 1.93
CA THR A 140 -30.18 33.19 3.26
C THR A 140 -30.58 34.22 4.34
N GLU A 141 -30.65 35.51 4.00
CA GLU A 141 -30.97 36.57 4.97
C GLU A 141 -32.46 36.56 5.34
N ASP A 142 -33.33 36.45 4.33
CA ASP A 142 -34.77 36.29 4.52
C ASP A 142 -35.07 35.03 5.34
N PHE A 143 -34.37 33.93 5.05
CA PHE A 143 -34.47 32.69 5.83
C PHE A 143 -34.08 32.89 7.29
N LEU A 144 -32.94 33.54 7.57
CA LEU A 144 -32.49 33.78 8.94
C LEU A 144 -33.50 34.63 9.74
N GLN A 145 -34.20 35.56 9.07
CA GLN A 145 -35.27 36.36 9.67
C GLN A 145 -36.57 35.54 9.86
N GLU A 146 -37.13 34.94 8.80
CA GLU A 146 -38.39 34.18 8.87
C GLU A 146 -38.26 32.98 9.83
N PHE A 147 -37.19 32.19 9.70
CA PHE A 147 -36.96 31.01 10.53
C PHE A 147 -36.52 31.38 11.96
N GLY A 148 -35.79 32.49 12.13
CA GLY A 148 -35.46 33.06 13.44
C GLY A 148 -36.71 33.45 14.24
N SER A 149 -37.68 34.11 13.58
CA SER A 149 -38.96 34.45 14.18
C SER A 149 -39.76 33.20 14.58
N LEU A 150 -39.88 32.23 13.66
CA LEU A 150 -40.62 30.98 13.90
C LEU A 150 -40.03 30.15 15.06
N CYS A 151 -38.71 29.98 15.08
CA CYS A 151 -38.03 29.30 16.18
C CYS A 151 -38.21 30.03 17.51
N SER A 152 -38.19 31.37 17.50
CA SER A 152 -38.34 32.17 18.72
C SER A 152 -39.76 32.12 19.30
N GLU A 153 -40.78 32.05 18.45
CA GLU A 153 -42.17 31.81 18.86
C GLU A 153 -42.33 30.43 19.52
N ILE A 154 -41.78 29.38 18.88
CA ILE A 154 -41.82 28.00 19.40
C ILE A 154 -41.09 27.87 20.73
N ALA A 155 -39.91 28.49 20.86
CA ALA A 155 -39.08 28.43 22.05
C ALA A 155 -39.53 29.38 23.18
N LYS A 156 -40.38 30.37 22.86
CA LYS A 156 -40.76 31.49 23.75
C LYS A 156 -39.55 32.29 24.28
N THR A 157 -38.47 32.32 23.51
CA THR A 157 -37.23 33.05 23.78
C THR A 157 -36.52 33.37 22.46
N SER A 158 -35.57 34.30 22.45
CA SER A 158 -34.81 34.61 21.23
C SER A 158 -33.91 33.44 20.83
N VAL A 159 -34.10 32.91 19.62
CA VAL A 159 -33.28 31.80 19.08
C VAL A 159 -32.23 32.35 18.10
N PRO A 160 -30.92 32.23 18.37
CA PRO A 160 -29.86 32.78 17.52
C PRO A 160 -29.57 31.90 16.30
N VAL A 161 -30.55 31.74 15.41
CA VAL A 161 -30.48 30.88 14.21
C VAL A 161 -29.24 31.13 13.33
N GLY A 162 -28.73 32.37 13.29
CA GLY A 162 -27.50 32.70 12.56
C GLY A 162 -26.27 31.92 13.04
N SER A 163 -26.16 31.60 14.35
CA SER A 163 -25.06 30.78 14.88
C SER A 163 -25.25 29.30 14.54
N PHE A 164 -26.48 28.78 14.61
CA PHE A 164 -26.82 27.43 14.14
C PHE A 164 -26.46 27.24 12.66
N PHE A 165 -26.87 28.18 11.80
CA PHE A 165 -26.60 28.12 10.36
C PHE A 165 -25.10 28.21 10.07
N SER A 166 -24.37 29.07 10.80
CA SER A 166 -22.91 29.17 10.67
C SER A 166 -22.21 27.86 11.08
N LEU A 167 -22.65 27.22 12.17
CA LEU A 167 -22.14 25.92 12.62
C LEU A 167 -22.43 24.81 11.58
N LEU A 168 -23.66 24.74 11.09
CA LEU A 168 -24.11 23.78 10.07
C LEU A 168 -23.25 23.85 8.79
N THR A 169 -22.82 25.05 8.40
CA THR A 169 -22.02 25.28 7.19
C THR A 169 -20.51 25.31 7.44
N SER A 170 -20.05 25.07 8.66
CA SER A 170 -18.62 25.10 9.03
C SER A 170 -17.84 23.87 8.53
N GLU A 171 -16.58 24.04 8.13
CA GLU A 171 -15.73 22.92 7.68
C GLU A 171 -15.55 21.83 8.74
N GLN A 172 -15.63 22.18 10.03
CA GLN A 172 -15.50 21.24 11.14
C GLN A 172 -16.68 20.25 11.21
N VAL A 173 -17.90 20.74 10.95
CA VAL A 173 -19.13 19.93 10.98
C VAL A 173 -19.42 19.30 9.62
N ALA A 174 -19.18 20.03 8.54
CA ALA A 174 -19.45 19.62 7.15
C ALA A 174 -18.45 18.57 6.59
N LYS A 175 -17.76 17.83 7.45
CA LYS A 175 -16.74 16.86 7.06
C LYS A 175 -17.37 15.55 6.60
N GLN A 176 -16.93 15.06 5.44
CA GLN A 176 -17.41 13.78 4.90
C GLN A 176 -17.10 12.59 5.83
N PHE A 177 -18.03 11.64 5.92
CA PHE A 177 -17.80 10.37 6.58
C PHE A 177 -16.73 9.55 5.80
N PRO A 178 -15.63 9.12 6.46
CA PRO A 178 -14.53 8.42 5.79
C PRO A 178 -14.98 7.15 5.06
N VAL A 179 -15.83 6.34 5.70
CA VAL A 179 -16.35 5.08 5.16
C VAL A 179 -17.17 5.26 3.87
N MET A 180 -17.88 6.38 3.75
CA MET A 180 -18.64 6.72 2.54
C MET A 180 -17.73 7.26 1.43
N THR A 181 -16.72 8.04 1.78
CA THR A 181 -15.67 8.52 0.86
C THR A 181 -14.92 7.34 0.22
N GLU A 182 -14.60 6.33 1.04
CA GLU A 182 -13.99 5.07 0.65
C GLU A 182 -14.91 4.24 -0.25
N ALA A 183 -16.18 4.08 0.14
CA ALA A 183 -17.19 3.37 -0.65
C ALA A 183 -17.40 4.00 -2.04
N ILE A 184 -17.54 5.34 -2.14
CA ILE A 184 -17.61 6.07 -3.41
C ILE A 184 -16.40 5.76 -4.29
N THR A 185 -15.20 5.73 -3.70
CA THR A 185 -13.96 5.42 -4.42
C THR A 185 -13.99 3.99 -4.99
N GLN A 186 -14.44 2.99 -4.23
CA GLN A 186 -14.56 1.61 -4.71
C GLN A 186 -15.66 1.43 -5.76
N ILE A 187 -16.83 2.07 -5.60
CA ILE A 187 -17.93 2.06 -6.58
C ILE A 187 -17.43 2.56 -7.95
N ARG A 188 -16.71 3.68 -7.97
CA ARG A 188 -16.10 4.24 -9.18
C ARG A 188 -15.01 3.35 -9.75
N ALA A 189 -14.18 2.73 -8.90
CA ALA A 189 -13.15 1.78 -9.34
C ALA A 189 -13.72 0.51 -10.00
N LYS A 190 -14.96 0.12 -9.66
CA LYS A 190 -15.72 -0.94 -10.37
C LYS A 190 -16.46 -0.47 -11.62
N GLY A 191 -16.42 0.83 -11.93
CA GLY A 191 -17.03 1.42 -13.12
C GLY A 191 -18.52 1.75 -12.99
N LEU A 192 -19.08 1.73 -11.78
CA LEU A 192 -20.42 2.23 -11.51
C LEU A 192 -20.40 3.78 -11.45
N ARG A 193 -21.52 4.40 -11.83
CA ARG A 193 -21.70 5.85 -11.70
C ARG A 193 -22.02 6.24 -10.26
N THR A 194 -21.60 7.42 -9.85
CA THR A 194 -21.93 7.99 -8.53
C THR A 194 -22.63 9.33 -8.69
N ALA A 195 -23.66 9.58 -7.88
CA ALA A 195 -24.41 10.83 -7.92
C ALA A 195 -24.75 11.37 -6.53
N VAL A 196 -24.90 12.69 -6.42
CA VAL A 196 -25.52 13.36 -5.27
C VAL A 196 -26.91 13.86 -5.65
N LEU A 197 -27.91 13.58 -4.82
CA LEU A 197 -29.27 14.09 -4.94
C LEU A 197 -29.69 14.71 -3.60
N SER A 198 -29.50 16.01 -3.45
CA SER A 198 -29.61 16.70 -2.16
C SER A 198 -30.65 17.81 -2.12
N ASN A 199 -31.38 17.86 -1.01
CA ASN A 199 -32.13 19.04 -0.62
C ASN A 199 -31.12 20.06 -0.03
N ASN A 200 -30.65 20.96 -0.87
CA ASN A 200 -29.53 21.87 -0.62
C ASN A 200 -29.96 23.35 -0.72
N PHE A 201 -29.15 24.27 -0.19
CA PHE A 201 -29.46 25.70 -0.10
C PHE A 201 -28.29 26.60 -0.53
N TYR A 202 -28.61 27.88 -0.78
CA TYR A 202 -27.60 28.92 -0.99
C TYR A 202 -27.04 29.47 0.34
N LEU A 203 -25.74 29.77 0.32
CA LEU A 203 -25.04 30.53 1.34
C LEU A 203 -25.19 32.04 1.08
N ARG A 204 -24.89 32.87 2.09
CA ARG A 204 -24.77 34.35 1.97
C ARG A 204 -23.84 34.83 0.85
N SER A 205 -22.93 33.97 0.37
CA SER A 205 -22.02 34.24 -0.76
C SER A 205 -22.66 34.05 -2.14
N GLY A 206 -23.93 33.65 -2.22
CA GLY A 206 -24.63 33.31 -3.47
C GLY A 206 -24.23 31.96 -4.09
N LYS A 207 -23.33 31.21 -3.45
CA LYS A 207 -22.96 29.85 -3.85
C LYS A 207 -23.84 28.82 -3.13
N SER A 208 -24.14 27.70 -3.77
CA SER A 208 -24.75 26.56 -3.09
C SER A 208 -23.78 25.94 -2.09
N PHE A 209 -24.32 25.40 -0.99
CA PHE A 209 -23.52 24.74 0.04
C PHE A 209 -23.14 23.32 -0.40
N LEU A 210 -21.95 23.12 -0.97
CA LEU A 210 -21.48 21.78 -1.37
C LEU A 210 -20.06 21.50 -0.84
N PRO A 211 -19.93 20.99 0.40
CA PRO A 211 -18.64 20.64 1.03
C PRO A 211 -18.05 19.31 0.51
N LEU A 212 -18.25 19.02 -0.79
CA LEU A 212 -17.87 17.75 -1.43
C LEU A 212 -16.96 18.01 -2.64
N ASP A 213 -16.01 17.11 -2.93
CA ASP A 213 -15.28 17.18 -4.20
C ASP A 213 -16.20 16.70 -5.34
N ARG A 214 -16.67 17.64 -6.16
CA ARG A 214 -17.53 17.36 -7.33
C ARG A 214 -16.92 16.31 -8.28
N LYS A 215 -15.60 16.09 -8.29
CA LYS A 215 -14.94 15.05 -9.13
C LYS A 215 -15.27 13.62 -8.69
N GLN A 216 -15.77 13.42 -7.47
CA GLN A 216 -16.19 12.13 -6.93
C GLN A 216 -17.57 11.69 -7.47
N PHE A 217 -18.26 12.54 -8.24
CA PHE A 217 -19.62 12.28 -8.72
C PHE A 217 -19.74 12.60 -10.22
N ASP A 218 -20.45 11.75 -10.96
CA ASP A 218 -20.73 11.98 -12.38
C ASP A 218 -21.95 12.91 -12.57
N VAL A 219 -22.83 12.96 -11.56
CA VAL A 219 -24.04 13.80 -11.52
C VAL A 219 -24.19 14.41 -10.13
N VAL A 220 -24.53 15.69 -10.08
CA VAL A 220 -24.93 16.39 -8.85
C VAL A 220 -26.24 17.11 -9.12
N VAL A 221 -27.23 16.91 -8.25
CA VAL A 221 -28.55 17.53 -8.30
C VAL A 221 -28.81 18.19 -6.94
N GLU A 222 -29.01 19.50 -6.96
CA GLU A 222 -29.11 20.36 -5.78
C GLU A 222 -30.43 21.12 -5.85
N SER A 223 -31.34 20.88 -4.90
CA SER A 223 -32.73 21.39 -4.99
C SER A 223 -32.87 22.89 -5.23
N CYS A 224 -31.97 23.71 -4.66
CA CYS A 224 -31.98 25.16 -4.83
C CYS A 224 -31.51 25.65 -6.21
N LEU A 225 -30.88 24.78 -7.01
CA LEU A 225 -30.58 25.05 -8.42
C LEU A 225 -31.74 24.66 -9.33
N GLU A 226 -32.52 23.63 -8.96
CA GLU A 226 -33.56 23.03 -9.80
C GLU A 226 -34.99 23.49 -9.46
N GLY A 227 -35.20 24.14 -8.32
CA GLY A 227 -36.54 24.51 -7.81
C GLY A 227 -37.38 23.33 -7.34
N LEU A 228 -36.77 22.16 -7.10
CA LEU A 228 -37.44 20.90 -6.74
C LEU A 228 -36.76 20.29 -5.52
N CYS A 229 -37.54 19.89 -4.50
CA CYS A 229 -37.04 19.18 -3.31
C CYS A 229 -37.57 17.74 -3.28
N LYS A 230 -36.75 16.81 -2.78
CA LYS A 230 -37.25 15.52 -2.27
C LYS A 230 -38.28 15.81 -1.16
N PRO A 231 -39.39 15.05 -1.06
CA PRO A 231 -39.66 13.78 -1.74
C PRO A 231 -40.36 13.90 -3.11
N ASP A 232 -40.37 15.06 -3.80
CA ASP A 232 -41.03 15.21 -5.11
C ASP A 232 -40.47 14.22 -6.17
N PRO A 233 -41.28 13.34 -6.77
CA PRO A 233 -40.85 12.38 -7.79
C PRO A 233 -40.10 12.98 -8.98
N ARG A 234 -40.27 14.28 -9.28
CA ARG A 234 -39.61 14.99 -10.38
C ARG A 234 -38.09 15.11 -10.17
N ILE A 235 -37.61 15.32 -8.93
CA ILE A 235 -36.17 15.48 -8.66
C ILE A 235 -35.39 14.18 -8.88
N TYR A 236 -35.99 13.04 -8.54
CA TYR A 236 -35.41 11.71 -8.78
C TYR A 236 -35.35 11.39 -10.28
N LYS A 237 -36.41 11.72 -11.03
CA LYS A 237 -36.44 11.55 -12.49
C LYS A 237 -35.35 12.38 -13.17
N LEU A 238 -35.16 13.63 -12.75
CA LEU A 238 -34.07 14.49 -13.23
C LEU A 238 -32.68 13.89 -12.96
N CYS A 239 -32.47 13.31 -11.77
CA CYS A 239 -31.22 12.62 -11.44
C CYS A 239 -30.96 11.40 -12.34
N LEU A 240 -31.99 10.55 -12.55
CA LEU A 240 -31.92 9.39 -13.43
C LEU A 240 -31.71 9.77 -14.90
N GLU A 241 -32.32 10.85 -15.37
CA GLU A 241 -32.14 11.40 -16.72
C GLU A 241 -30.69 11.87 -16.94
N ARG A 242 -30.14 12.66 -15.99
CA ARG A 242 -28.73 13.07 -16.01
C ARG A 242 -27.78 11.87 -15.93
N LEU A 243 -28.15 10.83 -15.18
CA LEU A 243 -27.41 9.57 -15.12
C LEU A 243 -27.56 8.70 -16.37
N GLY A 244 -28.59 8.91 -17.19
CA GLY A 244 -28.91 8.08 -18.35
C GLY A 244 -29.23 6.62 -17.99
N LEU A 245 -29.94 6.39 -16.89
CA LEU A 245 -30.23 5.07 -16.33
C LEU A 245 -31.72 4.89 -15.98
N GLN A 246 -32.18 3.64 -15.94
CA GLN A 246 -33.49 3.28 -15.41
C GLN A 246 -33.49 3.27 -13.87
N PRO A 247 -34.66 3.46 -13.22
CA PRO A 247 -34.77 3.38 -11.76
C PRO A 247 -34.19 2.09 -11.17
N SER A 248 -34.51 0.95 -11.78
CA SER A 248 -34.06 -0.39 -11.34
C SER A 248 -32.56 -0.66 -11.51
N GLU A 249 -31.84 0.20 -12.24
CA GLU A 249 -30.37 0.15 -12.35
C GLU A 249 -29.67 0.96 -11.24
N SER A 250 -30.43 1.58 -10.32
CA SER A 250 -29.92 2.55 -9.35
C SER A 250 -30.24 2.17 -7.89
N ILE A 251 -29.29 2.45 -6.99
CA ILE A 251 -29.49 2.41 -5.54
C ILE A 251 -29.46 3.83 -5.00
N PHE A 252 -30.32 4.17 -4.03
CA PHE A 252 -30.40 5.47 -3.37
C PHE A 252 -30.25 5.35 -1.84
N LEU A 253 -29.36 6.16 -1.26
CA LEU A 253 -29.11 6.28 0.17
C LEU A 253 -29.62 7.63 0.69
N ASP A 254 -30.41 7.61 1.76
CA ASP A 254 -31.00 8.79 2.43
C ASP A 254 -31.24 8.45 3.92
N ASP A 255 -31.20 9.43 4.82
CA ASP A 255 -31.55 9.24 6.24
C ASP A 255 -33.06 9.44 6.51
N LEU A 256 -33.81 10.03 5.55
CA LEU A 256 -35.24 10.33 5.71
C LEU A 256 -36.12 9.30 4.99
N GLY A 257 -36.83 8.49 5.77
CA GLY A 257 -37.83 7.53 5.29
C GLY A 257 -38.84 8.04 4.24
N PRO A 258 -39.35 9.29 4.29
CA PRO A 258 -40.21 9.84 3.24
C PRO A 258 -39.51 9.96 1.86
N ASN A 259 -38.22 10.32 1.84
CA ASN A 259 -37.44 10.41 0.60
C ASN A 259 -37.23 9.01 0.00
N LEU A 260 -36.90 8.03 0.84
CA LEU A 260 -36.76 6.63 0.42
C LEU A 260 -38.07 6.08 -0.15
N LYS A 261 -39.22 6.32 0.50
CA LYS A 261 -40.53 5.89 0.00
C LYS A 261 -40.85 6.46 -1.40
N ALA A 262 -40.52 7.73 -1.64
CA ALA A 262 -40.69 8.34 -2.96
C ALA A 262 -39.76 7.71 -4.02
N ALA A 263 -38.48 7.51 -3.70
CA ALA A 263 -37.53 6.84 -4.59
C ALA A 263 -37.95 5.40 -4.92
N ALA A 264 -38.37 4.63 -3.91
CA ALA A 264 -38.87 3.27 -4.06
C ALA A 264 -40.14 3.20 -4.93
N SER A 265 -41.04 4.19 -4.82
CA SER A 265 -42.24 4.28 -5.69
C SER A 265 -41.93 4.41 -7.18
N LEU A 266 -40.72 4.87 -7.54
CA LEU A 266 -40.23 4.96 -8.91
C LEU A 266 -39.49 3.69 -9.36
N GLY A 267 -39.27 2.72 -8.48
CA GLY A 267 -38.50 1.49 -8.73
C GLY A 267 -37.00 1.62 -8.48
N ILE A 268 -36.55 2.66 -7.77
CA ILE A 268 -35.17 2.79 -7.30
C ILE A 268 -34.99 1.89 -6.07
N HIS A 269 -33.88 1.17 -5.96
CA HIS A 269 -33.57 0.40 -4.74
C HIS A 269 -33.10 1.36 -3.63
N THR A 270 -33.54 1.17 -2.38
CA THR A 270 -33.34 2.15 -1.31
C THR A 270 -32.71 1.56 -0.06
N ILE A 271 -31.70 2.24 0.48
CA ILE A 271 -31.06 1.92 1.77
C ILE A 271 -31.30 3.09 2.72
N GLN A 272 -31.76 2.80 3.94
CA GLN A 272 -31.88 3.81 5.00
C GLN A 272 -30.55 3.95 5.75
N VAL A 273 -30.08 5.18 5.94
CA VAL A 273 -28.81 5.45 6.61
C VAL A 273 -29.03 5.96 8.03
N ASP A 274 -29.16 5.03 8.97
CA ASP A 274 -29.11 5.34 10.41
C ASP A 274 -27.65 5.40 10.92
N ASP A 275 -26.76 4.57 10.35
CA ASP A 275 -25.33 4.51 10.61
C ASP A 275 -24.55 4.26 9.30
N PRO A 276 -23.57 5.12 8.93
CA PRO A 276 -22.81 4.95 7.69
C PRO A 276 -22.04 3.63 7.57
N GLU A 277 -21.49 3.10 8.67
CA GLU A 277 -20.73 1.83 8.65
C GLU A 277 -21.63 0.61 8.37
N THR A 278 -22.90 0.67 8.79
CA THR A 278 -23.92 -0.37 8.54
C THR A 278 -24.51 -0.24 7.15
N ALA A 279 -24.84 0.97 6.70
CA ALA A 279 -25.34 1.23 5.34
C ALA A 279 -24.34 0.78 4.25
N VAL A 280 -23.03 0.97 4.48
CA VAL A 280 -21.99 0.49 3.55
C VAL A 280 -21.96 -1.04 3.47
N LYS A 281 -22.22 -1.78 4.56
CA LYS A 281 -22.27 -3.27 4.52
C LYS A 281 -23.50 -3.79 3.76
N GLU A 282 -24.63 -3.10 3.88
CA GLU A 282 -25.82 -3.41 3.08
C GLU A 282 -25.56 -3.14 1.59
N LEU A 283 -24.90 -2.02 1.28
CA LEU A 283 -24.49 -1.67 -0.08
C LEU A 283 -23.45 -2.67 -0.66
N GLU A 284 -22.48 -3.13 0.13
CA GLU A 284 -21.55 -4.23 -0.22
C GLU A 284 -22.31 -5.51 -0.60
N THR A 285 -23.37 -5.84 0.15
CA THR A 285 -24.20 -7.03 -0.06
C THR A 285 -24.99 -6.93 -1.37
N LEU A 286 -25.56 -5.77 -1.68
CA LEU A 286 -26.32 -5.52 -2.92
C LEU A 286 -25.43 -5.43 -4.16
N LEU A 287 -24.24 -4.86 -4.04
CA LEU A 287 -23.29 -4.70 -5.14
C LEU A 287 -22.46 -5.97 -5.40
N GLY A 288 -22.31 -6.85 -4.41
CA GLY A 288 -21.55 -8.10 -4.53
C GLY A 288 -20.02 -7.90 -4.49
N PHE A 289 -19.54 -6.77 -3.98
CA PHE A 289 -18.11 -6.49 -3.79
C PHE A 289 -17.86 -5.57 -2.59
N THR A 290 -16.67 -5.73 -1.98
CA THR A 290 -16.21 -4.92 -0.85
C THR A 290 -16.01 -3.45 -1.26
N LEU A 291 -16.51 -2.55 -0.40
CA LEU A 291 -16.48 -1.10 -0.54
C LEU A 291 -15.43 -0.44 0.35
N ARG A 292 -14.88 -1.18 1.30
CA ARG A 292 -13.67 -0.83 2.05
C ARG A 292 -12.42 -1.11 1.21
N MET A 293 -11.33 -0.37 1.43
CA MET A 293 -10.04 -0.70 0.84
C MET A 293 -9.52 -2.01 1.42
N VAL A 294 -9.37 -3.03 0.57
CA VAL A 294 -8.64 -4.24 0.94
C VAL A 294 -7.16 -3.88 1.07
N ILE A 295 -6.66 -3.83 2.31
CA ILE A 295 -5.24 -3.58 2.57
C ILE A 295 -4.41 -4.74 1.99
N PRO A 296 -3.55 -4.50 0.98
CA PRO A 296 -2.92 -5.59 0.22
C PRO A 296 -2.03 -6.48 1.09
N ASN A 297 -2.09 -7.79 0.86
CA ASN A 297 -1.34 -8.81 1.62
C ASN A 297 -1.68 -8.82 3.12
N THR A 298 -2.94 -8.55 3.48
CA THR A 298 -3.46 -8.74 4.83
C THR A 298 -4.58 -9.77 4.87
N GLY A 299 -4.79 -10.35 6.05
CA GLY A 299 -5.92 -11.22 6.35
C GLY A 299 -6.27 -11.21 7.84
N PRO A 300 -7.22 -12.06 8.27
CA PRO A 300 -7.58 -12.19 9.68
C PRO A 300 -6.39 -12.59 10.55
N VAL A 301 -6.29 -12.02 11.76
CA VAL A 301 -5.26 -12.37 12.74
C VAL A 301 -5.28 -13.87 13.02
N ARG A 302 -4.10 -14.51 12.91
CA ARG A 302 -3.95 -15.95 13.15
C ARG A 302 -4.14 -16.25 14.64
N LYS A 303 -5.00 -17.23 14.96
CA LYS A 303 -5.40 -17.61 16.33
C LYS A 303 -4.27 -17.93 17.32
N THR A 304 -3.04 -18.19 16.87
CA THR A 304 -1.89 -18.45 17.75
C THR A 304 -1.03 -17.23 18.06
N VAL A 305 -1.36 -16.07 17.50
CA VAL A 305 -0.69 -14.78 17.75
C VAL A 305 -1.73 -13.66 17.89
N GLU A 306 -2.81 -13.99 18.62
CA GLU A 306 -3.87 -13.07 18.99
C GLU A 306 -3.32 -11.90 19.83
N ILE A 307 -3.97 -10.74 19.72
CA ILE A 307 -3.58 -9.51 20.40
C ILE A 307 -4.75 -9.08 21.31
N PRO A 308 -4.48 -8.74 22.59
CA PRO A 308 -5.49 -8.16 23.48
C PRO A 308 -6.02 -6.84 22.90
N ARG A 309 -7.23 -6.88 22.32
CA ARG A 309 -7.81 -5.72 21.60
C ARG A 309 -8.04 -4.54 22.53
N ASP A 310 -8.63 -4.76 23.69
CA ASP A 310 -9.01 -3.69 24.63
C ASP A 310 -7.77 -2.94 25.16
N SER A 311 -6.71 -3.67 25.51
CA SER A 311 -5.43 -3.09 25.94
C SER A 311 -4.74 -2.29 24.82
N LEU A 312 -4.74 -2.83 23.59
CA LEU A 312 -4.20 -2.13 22.43
C LEU A 312 -5.04 -0.88 22.10
N GLU A 313 -6.37 -0.97 22.10
CA GLU A 313 -7.27 0.15 21.82
C GLU A 313 -7.09 1.28 22.85
N LYS A 314 -6.96 0.92 24.14
CA LYS A 314 -6.64 1.89 25.20
C LYS A 314 -5.30 2.59 24.93
N TYR A 315 -4.22 1.82 24.74
CA TYR A 315 -2.89 2.37 24.47
C TYR A 315 -2.88 3.28 23.22
N LEU A 316 -3.60 2.90 22.16
CA LEU A 316 -3.73 3.71 20.95
C LEU A 316 -4.52 5.01 21.20
N LYS A 317 -5.58 4.99 22.01
CA LYS A 317 -6.32 6.21 22.38
C LYS A 317 -5.49 7.15 23.25
N ASP A 318 -4.70 6.60 24.17
CA ASP A 318 -3.78 7.37 25.00
C ASP A 318 -2.66 8.02 24.14
N LEU A 319 -2.13 7.30 23.14
CA LEU A 319 -1.09 7.78 22.22
C LEU A 319 -1.60 8.79 21.17
N LEU A 320 -2.77 8.56 20.58
CA LEU A 320 -3.34 9.37 19.49
C LEU A 320 -4.25 10.51 20.00
N GLY A 321 -4.59 10.51 21.29
CA GLY A 321 -5.53 11.45 21.91
C GLY A 321 -6.98 10.98 21.88
N THR A 322 -7.73 11.42 22.90
CA THR A 322 -9.10 10.97 23.23
C THR A 322 -10.17 11.28 22.18
N GLN A 323 -9.87 12.08 21.15
CA GLN A 323 -10.79 12.37 20.04
C GLN A 323 -10.80 11.27 18.96
N SER A 324 -9.95 10.25 19.07
CA SER A 324 -9.95 9.08 18.16
C SER A 324 -11.15 8.16 18.43
N THR A 325 -12.30 8.51 17.84
CA THR A 325 -13.54 7.72 17.90
C THR A 325 -13.68 6.81 16.66
N GLY A 326 -13.99 5.54 16.88
CA GLY A 326 -14.21 4.54 15.83
C GLY A 326 -13.85 3.12 16.28
N PRO A 327 -14.34 2.08 15.58
CA PRO A 327 -14.00 0.70 15.91
C PRO A 327 -12.53 0.39 15.59
N LEU A 328 -11.87 -0.37 16.46
CA LEU A 328 -10.55 -0.93 16.19
C LEU A 328 -10.65 -2.08 15.17
N GLU A 329 -10.13 -1.86 13.97
CA GLU A 329 -9.86 -2.92 13.00
C GLU A 329 -8.40 -3.34 13.07
N LEU A 330 -8.18 -4.66 13.09
CA LEU A 330 -6.87 -5.29 13.20
C LEU A 330 -6.77 -6.43 12.19
N LEU A 331 -5.85 -6.27 11.24
CA LEU A 331 -5.53 -7.26 10.21
C LEU A 331 -4.06 -7.67 10.35
N GLN A 332 -3.71 -8.90 10.00
CA GLN A 332 -2.33 -9.39 10.01
C GLN A 332 -1.77 -9.40 8.59
N PHE A 333 -0.54 -8.94 8.40
CA PHE A 333 0.14 -9.04 7.11
C PHE A 333 0.61 -10.49 6.84
N ASP A 334 0.68 -10.88 5.56
CA ASP A 334 1.20 -12.18 5.14
C ASP A 334 2.73 -12.31 5.24
N HIS A 335 3.41 -11.15 5.30
CA HIS A 335 4.85 -10.97 5.51
C HIS A 335 5.14 -10.53 6.95
N GLY A 336 6.40 -10.19 7.29
CA GLY A 336 6.79 -9.91 8.67
C GLY A 336 6.70 -11.16 9.55
N LYS A 337 7.42 -12.22 9.16
CA LYS A 337 7.36 -13.53 9.83
C LYS A 337 8.27 -13.61 11.05
N SER A 338 9.47 -13.02 10.98
CA SER A 338 10.41 -12.90 12.10
C SER A 338 9.76 -12.11 13.25
N ASN A 339 9.24 -10.92 12.94
CA ASN A 339 8.56 -10.02 13.87
C ASN A 339 7.14 -9.77 13.38
N PRO A 340 6.10 -10.37 14.01
CA PRO A 340 4.72 -10.29 13.54
C PRO A 340 4.24 -8.86 13.28
N THR A 341 3.83 -8.61 12.04
CA THR A 341 3.40 -7.28 11.54
C THR A 341 1.88 -7.25 11.30
N TYR A 342 1.22 -6.18 11.75
CA TYR A 342 -0.23 -6.01 11.71
C TYR A 342 -0.60 -4.63 11.17
N TYR A 343 -1.67 -4.56 10.38
CA TYR A 343 -2.35 -3.32 10.04
C TYR A 343 -3.40 -3.00 11.12
N ILE A 344 -3.45 -1.74 11.52
CA ILE A 344 -4.42 -1.21 12.48
C ILE A 344 -5.15 -0.05 11.83
N ARG A 345 -6.47 -0.01 11.97
CA ARG A 345 -7.29 1.19 11.74
C ARG A 345 -8.05 1.54 13.01
N LEU A 346 -7.92 2.78 13.47
CA LEU A 346 -8.67 3.33 14.60
C LEU A 346 -9.18 4.73 14.21
N GLY A 347 -10.49 4.84 13.96
CA GLY A 347 -11.07 6.05 13.39
C GLY A 347 -10.42 6.40 12.04
N ASN A 348 -9.79 7.57 11.98
CA ASN A 348 -9.08 8.07 10.79
C ASN A 348 -7.60 7.61 10.71
N HIS A 349 -7.05 7.01 11.77
CA HIS A 349 -5.64 6.63 11.82
C HIS A 349 -5.43 5.25 11.23
N GLN A 350 -4.49 5.13 10.29
CA GLN A 350 -4.00 3.87 9.72
C GLN A 350 -2.54 3.67 10.15
N LEU A 351 -2.28 2.58 10.86
CA LEU A 351 -0.99 2.30 11.49
C LEU A 351 -0.50 0.89 11.15
N VAL A 352 0.80 0.68 11.32
CA VAL A 352 1.44 -0.64 11.29
C VAL A 352 2.06 -0.91 12.65
N LEU A 353 1.73 -2.05 13.24
CA LEU A 353 2.33 -2.56 14.47
C LEU A 353 3.27 -3.72 14.13
N ARG A 354 4.55 -3.63 14.52
CA ARG A 354 5.53 -4.73 14.43
C ARG A 354 5.97 -5.08 15.85
N ARG A 355 5.82 -6.35 16.23
CA ARG A 355 6.12 -6.84 17.58
C ARG A 355 7.11 -7.98 17.60
N LYS A 356 7.74 -8.22 18.75
CA LYS A 356 8.51 -9.45 18.99
C LYS A 356 7.61 -10.68 18.90
N PRO A 357 8.08 -11.82 18.37
CA PRO A 357 7.32 -13.06 18.42
C PRO A 357 7.15 -13.54 19.88
N PRO A 358 6.06 -14.26 20.21
CA PRO A 358 5.82 -14.74 21.56
C PRO A 358 6.73 -15.93 21.92
N GLY A 359 7.14 -16.00 23.19
CA GLY A 359 7.92 -17.10 23.76
C GLY A 359 9.30 -16.67 24.26
N THR A 360 10.10 -17.64 24.70
CA THR A 360 11.48 -17.39 25.15
C THR A 360 12.40 -17.17 23.94
N LEU A 361 12.85 -15.94 23.75
CA LEU A 361 13.71 -15.55 22.63
C LEU A 361 15.19 -15.69 22.98
N VAL A 362 16.03 -15.90 21.96
CA VAL A 362 17.49 -15.88 22.09
C VAL A 362 17.93 -14.42 22.27
N PRO A 363 18.87 -14.10 23.18
CA PRO A 363 19.37 -12.74 23.33
C PRO A 363 19.84 -12.13 22.01
N SER A 364 19.46 -10.88 21.78
CA SER A 364 19.74 -10.09 20.56
C SER A 364 19.05 -10.56 19.26
N THR A 365 18.16 -11.56 19.28
CA THR A 365 17.23 -11.80 18.15
C THR A 365 15.95 -10.96 18.30
N HIS A 366 15.27 -10.68 17.19
CA HIS A 366 14.00 -9.93 17.17
C HIS A 366 14.06 -8.54 17.86
N ALA A 367 15.16 -7.82 17.76
CA ALA A 367 15.37 -6.53 18.42
C ALA A 367 14.55 -5.38 17.76
N VAL A 368 13.22 -5.39 17.92
CA VAL A 368 12.33 -4.35 17.38
C VAL A 368 12.67 -2.93 17.88
N GLU A 369 13.31 -2.82 19.05
CA GLU A 369 13.84 -1.56 19.60
C GLU A 369 14.97 -1.00 18.70
N ARG A 370 15.79 -1.90 18.14
CA ARG A 370 16.89 -1.56 17.22
C ARG A 370 16.34 -1.13 15.87
N GLU A 371 15.29 -1.78 15.37
CA GLU A 371 14.54 -1.38 14.15
C GLU A 371 13.91 0.01 14.32
N PHE A 372 13.24 0.26 15.46
CA PHE A 372 12.66 1.57 15.79
C PHE A 372 13.74 2.67 15.84
N ARG A 373 14.86 2.41 16.54
CA ARG A 373 15.97 3.36 16.68
C ARG A 373 16.53 3.78 15.32
N ILE A 374 16.84 2.81 14.46
CA ILE A 374 17.44 3.12 13.16
C ILE A 374 16.47 3.87 12.25
N MET A 375 15.20 3.44 12.15
CA MET A 375 14.21 4.17 11.36
C MET A 375 14.00 5.61 11.87
N LYS A 376 13.96 5.84 13.19
CA LYS A 376 13.85 7.19 13.76
C LYS A 376 15.02 8.09 13.35
N ALA A 377 16.25 7.57 13.43
CA ALA A 377 17.45 8.30 13.03
C ALA A 377 17.50 8.58 11.52
N LEU A 378 17.13 7.58 10.70
CA LEU A 378 17.10 7.67 9.24
C LEU A 378 16.03 8.64 8.73
N ALA A 379 14.84 8.67 9.34
CA ALA A 379 13.80 9.65 9.04
C ALA A 379 14.29 11.09 9.29
N ASN A 380 14.99 11.33 10.41
CA ASN A 380 15.59 12.62 10.72
C ASN A 380 16.71 13.01 9.74
N ALA A 381 17.47 12.02 9.24
CA ALA A 381 18.44 12.20 8.15
C ALA A 381 17.78 12.30 6.74
N GLY A 382 16.44 12.30 6.67
CA GLY A 382 15.66 12.43 5.44
C GLY A 382 15.61 11.17 4.57
N VAL A 383 16.13 10.03 5.01
CA VAL A 383 15.97 8.76 4.29
C VAL A 383 14.49 8.35 4.34
N PRO A 384 13.86 7.97 3.21
CA PRO A 384 12.46 7.57 3.19
C PRO A 384 12.28 6.24 3.93
N VAL A 385 11.71 6.30 5.12
CA VAL A 385 11.31 5.17 5.96
C VAL A 385 9.92 5.48 6.55
N PRO A 386 9.15 4.47 6.99
CA PRO A 386 7.87 4.72 7.62
C PRO A 386 8.04 5.61 8.86
N LYS A 387 7.19 6.63 9.00
CA LYS A 387 7.23 7.50 10.16
C LYS A 387 6.89 6.68 11.41
N VAL A 388 7.86 6.52 12.30
CA VAL A 388 7.68 5.89 13.62
C VAL A 388 6.87 6.81 14.54
N LEU A 389 5.92 6.26 15.29
CA LEU A 389 5.16 6.99 16.30
C LEU A 389 5.75 6.74 17.68
N ASP A 390 5.74 5.49 18.13
CA ASP A 390 6.12 5.11 19.49
C ASP A 390 6.69 3.68 19.57
N LEU A 391 7.42 3.41 20.65
CA LEU A 391 7.98 2.12 21.02
C LEU A 391 7.48 1.74 22.41
N CYS A 392 6.67 0.68 22.49
CA CYS A 392 6.19 0.12 23.75
C CYS A 392 7.06 -1.08 24.15
N GLU A 393 7.91 -0.88 25.15
CA GLU A 393 8.69 -1.96 25.78
C GLU A 393 7.87 -2.71 26.86
N ASP A 394 6.75 -2.14 27.33
CA ASP A 394 5.86 -2.79 28.29
C ASP A 394 5.11 -3.98 27.65
N SER A 395 5.56 -5.18 28.00
CA SER A 395 4.93 -6.42 27.57
C SER A 395 3.54 -6.65 28.19
N GLY A 396 3.15 -5.87 29.21
CA GLY A 396 1.81 -5.91 29.80
C GLY A 396 0.69 -5.48 28.83
N VAL A 397 1.00 -4.69 27.78
CA VAL A 397 -0.02 -4.17 26.85
C VAL A 397 -0.52 -5.26 25.88
N ILE A 398 0.39 -5.96 25.18
CA ILE A 398 0.02 -7.00 24.18
C ILE A 398 0.80 -8.33 24.31
N GLY A 399 1.49 -8.55 25.44
CA GLY A 399 2.28 -9.74 25.74
C GLY A 399 3.74 -9.71 25.28
N THR A 400 4.13 -8.72 24.48
CA THR A 400 5.46 -8.60 23.86
C THR A 400 5.78 -7.14 23.50
N PRO A 401 7.04 -6.69 23.55
CA PRO A 401 7.43 -5.37 23.05
C PRO A 401 7.08 -5.17 21.57
N PHE A 402 6.72 -3.94 21.20
CA PHE A 402 6.31 -3.57 19.85
C PHE A 402 6.57 -2.10 19.55
N TYR A 403 6.65 -1.74 18.27
CA TYR A 403 6.60 -0.35 17.84
C TYR A 403 5.44 -0.11 16.86
N LEU A 404 5.08 1.17 16.72
CA LEU A 404 4.09 1.65 15.75
C LEU A 404 4.74 2.56 14.70
N THR A 405 4.34 2.40 13.44
CA THR A 405 4.57 3.37 12.36
C THR A 405 3.24 3.77 11.73
N GLU A 406 3.24 4.89 10.99
CA GLU A 406 2.15 5.20 10.07
C GLU A 406 2.06 4.11 8.99
N TYR A 407 0.85 3.82 8.52
CA TYR A 407 0.67 2.99 7.34
C TYR A 407 0.96 3.81 6.07
N CYS A 408 1.96 3.38 5.30
CA CYS A 408 2.32 4.02 4.04
C CYS A 408 1.69 3.25 2.86
N PRO A 409 0.67 3.81 2.16
CA PRO A 409 0.12 3.18 0.96
C PRO A 409 1.10 3.31 -0.21
N GLY A 410 1.31 2.22 -0.96
CA GLY A 410 2.21 2.19 -2.12
C GLY A 410 2.32 0.80 -2.75
N LEU A 411 3.28 0.65 -3.66
CA LEU A 411 3.55 -0.59 -4.40
C LEU A 411 4.83 -1.27 -3.90
N ILE A 412 4.82 -2.60 -3.79
CA ILE A 412 6.01 -3.41 -3.50
C ILE A 412 6.25 -4.36 -4.68
N TYR A 413 7.41 -4.26 -5.33
CA TYR A 413 7.76 -5.08 -6.48
C TYR A 413 8.52 -6.34 -6.05
N ARG A 414 7.79 -7.47 -5.93
CA ARG A 414 8.37 -8.79 -5.63
C ARG A 414 9.10 -9.45 -6.80
N ASP A 415 8.73 -9.09 -8.03
CA ASP A 415 9.37 -9.60 -9.23
C ASP A 415 10.33 -8.52 -9.77
N PRO A 416 11.66 -8.73 -9.70
CA PRO A 416 12.64 -7.75 -10.14
C PRO A 416 12.67 -7.55 -11.66
N SER A 417 11.96 -8.39 -12.44
CA SER A 417 11.74 -8.16 -13.88
C SER A 417 10.68 -7.09 -14.16
N LEU A 418 9.98 -6.60 -13.14
CA LEU A 418 8.96 -5.53 -13.24
C LEU A 418 7.97 -5.79 -14.39
N PRO A 419 7.17 -6.88 -14.32
CA PRO A 419 6.21 -7.23 -15.36
C PRO A 419 5.12 -6.15 -15.50
N GLY A 420 4.74 -5.86 -16.74
CA GLY A 420 3.71 -4.85 -17.06
C GLY A 420 4.20 -3.39 -17.11
N LEU A 421 5.47 -3.11 -16.78
CA LEU A 421 6.08 -1.79 -16.98
C LEU A 421 6.76 -1.67 -18.36
N GLU A 422 6.87 -0.43 -18.86
CA GLU A 422 7.67 -0.10 -20.04
C GLU A 422 9.18 -0.04 -19.70
N PRO A 423 10.09 -0.23 -20.67
CA PRO A 423 11.53 -0.26 -20.40
C PRO A 423 12.09 0.98 -19.68
N SER A 424 11.63 2.18 -20.05
CA SER A 424 12.01 3.43 -19.39
C SER A 424 11.51 3.53 -17.95
N GLN A 425 10.36 2.92 -17.64
CA GLN A 425 9.83 2.84 -16.28
C GLN A 425 10.66 1.87 -15.43
N ARG A 426 11.09 0.71 -15.99
CA ARG A 426 12.01 -0.20 -15.29
C ARG A 426 13.32 0.50 -14.93
N GLN A 427 13.93 1.19 -15.90
CA GLN A 427 15.16 1.95 -15.69
C GLN A 427 14.98 2.97 -14.56
N ALA A 428 13.88 3.73 -14.57
CA ALA A 428 13.59 4.73 -13.54
C ALA A 428 13.40 4.11 -12.14
N ILE A 429 12.74 2.95 -12.02
CA ILE A 429 12.59 2.21 -10.76
C ILE A 429 13.95 1.76 -10.21
N TYR A 430 14.82 1.18 -11.05
CA TYR A 430 16.17 0.81 -10.64
C TYR A 430 17.03 2.03 -10.28
N THR A 431 16.88 3.17 -10.98
CA THR A 431 17.53 4.44 -10.61
C THR A 431 17.05 4.96 -9.25
N ALA A 432 15.75 4.86 -8.95
CA ALA A 432 15.19 5.25 -7.65
C ALA A 432 15.69 4.35 -6.50
N MET A 433 15.71 3.03 -6.72
CA MET A 433 16.32 2.05 -5.81
C MET A 433 17.80 2.35 -5.55
N ASN A 434 18.57 2.69 -6.59
CA ASN A 434 19.97 3.07 -6.45
C ASN A 434 20.15 4.36 -5.62
N ARG A 435 19.35 5.39 -5.91
CA ARG A 435 19.41 6.68 -5.21
C ARG A 435 19.06 6.57 -3.73
N VAL A 436 18.07 5.77 -3.34
CA VAL A 436 17.77 5.58 -1.92
C VAL A 436 18.89 4.84 -1.19
N LEU A 437 19.56 3.87 -1.84
CA LEU A 437 20.75 3.22 -1.27
C LEU A 437 21.90 4.21 -1.04
N CYS A 438 22.19 5.07 -2.04
CA CYS A 438 23.17 6.15 -1.89
C CYS A 438 22.80 7.07 -0.70
N LYS A 439 21.50 7.38 -0.52
CA LYS A 439 21.00 8.23 0.57
C LYS A 439 21.18 7.59 1.96
N ILE A 440 21.03 6.26 2.07
CA ILE A 440 21.34 5.50 3.30
C ILE A 440 22.85 5.58 3.59
N HIS A 441 23.69 5.39 2.57
CA HIS A 441 25.14 5.40 2.69
C HIS A 441 25.77 6.81 2.83
N SER A 442 24.97 7.87 2.66
CA SER A 442 25.36 9.26 2.89
C SER A 442 24.97 9.80 4.27
N VAL A 443 24.30 9.02 5.12
CA VAL A 443 23.90 9.47 6.47
C VAL A 443 25.13 9.77 7.33
N ASP A 444 25.19 10.98 7.88
CA ASP A 444 26.14 11.35 8.92
C ASP A 444 25.78 10.63 10.22
N LEU A 445 26.62 9.67 10.62
CA LEU A 445 26.39 8.81 11.78
C LEU A 445 26.34 9.59 13.09
N LYS A 446 27.07 10.71 13.18
CA LYS A 446 27.13 11.55 14.38
C LYS A 446 25.92 12.45 14.48
N ALA A 447 25.57 13.13 13.39
CA ALA A 447 24.36 13.96 13.33
C ALA A 447 23.08 13.12 13.54
N ALA A 448 23.06 11.86 13.09
CA ALA A 448 21.95 10.94 13.26
C ALA A 448 21.92 10.21 14.64
N GLY A 449 22.93 10.36 15.49
CA GLY A 449 23.00 9.65 16.78
C GLY A 449 23.16 8.12 16.65
N LEU A 450 23.97 7.69 15.68
CA LEU A 450 24.20 6.30 15.29
C LEU A 450 25.65 5.85 15.49
N GLU A 451 26.53 6.64 16.11
CA GLU A 451 27.94 6.28 16.35
C GLU A 451 28.10 4.98 17.16
N ASP A 452 27.19 4.67 18.09
CA ASP A 452 27.16 3.43 18.88
C ASP A 452 26.25 2.33 18.28
N TYR A 453 25.69 2.54 17.08
CA TYR A 453 24.76 1.59 16.47
C TYR A 453 25.42 0.26 16.05
N GLY A 454 26.74 0.25 15.84
CA GLY A 454 27.52 -0.93 15.46
C GLY A 454 29.02 -0.73 15.74
N LYS A 455 29.82 -1.76 15.49
CA LYS A 455 31.29 -1.69 15.57
C LYS A 455 31.85 -1.03 14.30
N HIS A 456 32.83 -0.13 14.42
CA HIS A 456 33.37 0.67 13.31
C HIS A 456 34.48 -0.04 12.53
N GLU A 457 35.34 -0.79 13.21
CA GLU A 457 36.47 -1.47 12.59
C GLU A 457 35.98 -2.73 11.85
N ASP A 458 36.83 -3.40 11.06
CA ASP A 458 36.71 -4.81 10.67
C ASP A 458 35.32 -5.37 10.30
N TYR A 459 34.49 -4.61 9.56
CA TYR A 459 33.15 -5.08 9.19
C TYR A 459 33.20 -6.38 8.38
N ILE A 460 33.91 -6.37 7.24
CA ILE A 460 34.03 -7.55 6.36
C ILE A 460 34.69 -8.74 7.09
N PRO A 461 35.85 -8.60 7.78
CA PRO A 461 36.45 -9.69 8.56
C PRO A 461 35.48 -10.35 9.55
N ARG A 462 34.76 -9.55 10.35
CA ARG A 462 33.76 -10.08 11.31
C ARG A 462 32.63 -10.81 10.61
N GLN A 463 32.11 -10.28 9.50
CA GLN A 463 31.03 -10.94 8.78
C GLN A 463 31.49 -12.28 8.18
N VAL A 464 32.70 -12.36 7.60
CA VAL A 464 33.27 -13.62 7.10
C VAL A 464 33.37 -14.66 8.22
N GLN A 465 33.88 -14.27 9.40
CA GLN A 465 33.95 -15.15 10.58
C GLN A 465 32.56 -15.60 11.07
N THR A 466 31.60 -14.67 11.17
CA THR A 466 30.22 -14.96 11.58
C THR A 466 29.55 -15.96 10.64
N TRP A 467 29.60 -15.74 9.32
CA TRP A 467 28.96 -16.63 8.35
C TRP A 467 29.66 -17.98 8.23
N THR A 468 30.99 -18.03 8.39
CA THR A 468 31.73 -19.30 8.54
C THR A 468 31.24 -20.09 9.75
N LYS A 469 31.10 -19.44 10.92
CA LYS A 469 30.60 -20.08 12.14
C LYS A 469 29.16 -20.59 11.99
N GLN A 470 28.28 -19.82 11.34
CA GLN A 470 26.89 -20.21 11.09
C GLN A 470 26.80 -21.39 10.11
N TYR A 471 27.61 -21.39 9.03
CA TYR A 471 27.71 -22.53 8.11
C TYR A 471 28.17 -23.80 8.85
N ARG A 472 29.30 -23.73 9.59
CA ARG A 472 29.82 -24.89 10.36
C ARG A 472 28.84 -25.42 11.39
N ALA A 473 28.09 -24.56 12.06
CA ALA A 473 27.06 -24.97 13.03
C ALA A 473 25.82 -25.63 12.39
N SER A 474 25.68 -25.56 11.06
CA SER A 474 24.56 -26.12 10.31
C SER A 474 24.97 -27.04 9.16
N GLU A 475 26.24 -27.42 9.08
CA GLU A 475 26.79 -28.26 8.01
C GLU A 475 26.17 -29.66 8.02
N THR A 476 25.62 -30.07 6.87
CA THR A 476 24.96 -31.37 6.67
C THR A 476 25.78 -32.33 5.83
N SER A 477 26.58 -31.76 4.93
CA SER A 477 27.35 -32.42 3.88
C SER A 477 28.45 -31.44 3.46
N THR A 478 29.65 -31.94 3.15
CA THR A 478 30.78 -31.08 2.77
C THR A 478 30.59 -30.54 1.35
N ILE A 479 30.46 -29.22 1.22
CA ILE A 479 30.35 -28.54 -0.08
C ILE A 479 31.73 -28.00 -0.47
N PRO A 480 32.42 -28.56 -1.50
CA PRO A 480 33.81 -28.19 -1.80
C PRO A 480 34.02 -26.71 -2.13
N ALA A 481 33.01 -26.02 -2.66
CA ALA A 481 33.06 -24.59 -2.90
C ALA A 481 33.04 -23.76 -1.61
N MET A 482 32.26 -24.15 -0.60
CA MET A 482 32.26 -23.50 0.72
C MET A 482 33.61 -23.66 1.42
N GLU A 483 34.21 -24.86 1.36
CA GLU A 483 35.54 -25.09 1.94
C GLU A 483 36.59 -24.13 1.36
N ARG A 484 36.59 -23.96 0.04
CA ARG A 484 37.51 -23.04 -0.64
C ARG A 484 37.20 -21.57 -0.31
N LEU A 485 35.93 -21.17 -0.21
CA LEU A 485 35.53 -19.82 0.20
C LEU A 485 35.93 -19.48 1.64
N ILE A 486 35.76 -20.43 2.57
CA ILE A 486 36.16 -20.28 3.98
C ILE A 486 37.66 -20.05 4.12
N GLN A 487 38.47 -20.66 3.24
CA GLN A 487 39.92 -20.43 3.18
C GLN A 487 40.29 -19.14 2.43
N TRP A 488 39.60 -18.83 1.33
CA TRP A 488 39.94 -17.73 0.44
C TRP A 488 39.53 -16.35 0.98
N LEU A 489 38.33 -16.20 1.54
CA LEU A 489 37.79 -14.91 1.99
C LEU A 489 38.67 -14.22 3.05
N PRO A 490 39.21 -14.89 4.08
CA PRO A 490 40.11 -14.25 5.05
C PRO A 490 41.45 -13.78 4.45
N LEU A 491 41.88 -14.36 3.32
CA LEU A 491 43.16 -14.04 2.67
C LEU A 491 43.06 -12.90 1.65
N HIS A 492 41.84 -12.51 1.24
CA HIS A 492 41.59 -11.54 0.16
C HIS A 492 40.73 -10.35 0.62
N LEU A 493 40.74 -10.07 1.93
CA LEU A 493 39.95 -9.03 2.56
C LEU A 493 40.23 -7.65 1.93
N PRO A 494 39.20 -6.90 1.48
CA PRO A 494 39.37 -5.56 0.95
C PRO A 494 39.76 -4.59 2.08
N ARG A 495 40.53 -3.56 1.73
CA ARG A 495 40.80 -2.45 2.66
C ARG A 495 39.51 -1.66 2.89
N GLN A 496 39.03 -1.65 4.14
CA GLN A 496 37.87 -0.86 4.55
C GLN A 496 38.13 0.64 4.28
N GLN A 497 37.27 1.27 3.46
CA GLN A 497 37.43 2.67 3.03
C GLN A 497 36.54 3.65 3.80
N LYS A 498 35.27 3.27 4.01
CA LYS A 498 34.24 4.10 4.67
C LYS A 498 33.35 3.18 5.50
N ILE A 499 32.88 3.68 6.65
CA ILE A 499 31.79 3.09 7.40
C ILE A 499 30.53 3.91 7.18
N THR A 500 29.43 3.23 6.89
CA THR A 500 28.09 3.81 6.74
C THR A 500 27.09 2.99 7.53
N VAL A 501 25.85 3.48 7.63
CA VAL A 501 24.73 2.56 7.84
C VAL A 501 24.72 1.58 6.68
N VAL A 502 24.57 0.30 6.97
CA VAL A 502 24.22 -0.74 6.00
C VAL A 502 22.89 -1.37 6.42
N HIS A 503 21.98 -1.51 5.47
CA HIS A 503 20.70 -2.20 5.62
C HIS A 503 20.91 -3.69 5.92
N GLY A 504 21.91 -4.31 5.28
CA GLY A 504 22.21 -5.73 5.39
C GLY A 504 21.27 -6.63 4.57
N ASP A 505 20.17 -6.10 4.03
CA ASP A 505 19.21 -6.85 3.20
C ASP A 505 18.55 -5.95 2.13
N PHE A 506 19.35 -5.10 1.48
CA PHE A 506 18.80 -4.13 0.55
C PHE A 506 18.39 -4.78 -0.78
N ARG A 507 17.07 -4.92 -0.98
CA ARG A 507 16.45 -5.56 -2.15
C ARG A 507 15.19 -4.82 -2.60
N LEU A 508 14.78 -5.02 -3.85
CA LEU A 508 13.60 -4.36 -4.45
C LEU A 508 12.29 -4.65 -3.69
N ASP A 509 12.14 -5.85 -3.13
CA ASP A 509 10.96 -6.28 -2.39
C ASP A 509 10.86 -5.73 -0.96
N ASN A 510 11.94 -5.09 -0.47
CA ASN A 510 11.99 -4.35 0.79
C ASN A 510 11.73 -2.83 0.58
N LEU A 511 11.30 -2.41 -0.61
CA LEU A 511 11.03 -1.01 -0.97
C LEU A 511 9.55 -0.77 -1.29
N LEU A 512 8.99 0.30 -0.72
CA LEU A 512 7.70 0.86 -1.10
C LEU A 512 7.88 1.94 -2.17
N PHE A 513 7.19 1.81 -3.29
CA PHE A 513 7.18 2.78 -4.37
C PHE A 513 5.87 3.57 -4.44
N HIS A 514 5.96 4.81 -4.91
CA HIS A 514 4.79 5.63 -5.21
C HIS A 514 4.01 5.02 -6.40
N PRO A 515 2.66 4.90 -6.35
CA PRO A 515 1.89 4.21 -7.38
C PRO A 515 2.06 4.75 -8.81
N GLU A 516 2.28 6.06 -8.95
CA GLU A 516 2.36 6.76 -10.25
C GLU A 516 3.76 7.31 -10.59
N LYS A 517 4.75 7.17 -9.69
CA LYS A 517 6.07 7.81 -9.82
C LYS A 517 7.18 6.81 -9.51
N ALA A 518 8.31 6.90 -10.22
CA ALA A 518 9.51 6.14 -9.90
C ALA A 518 10.23 6.76 -8.69
N GLU A 519 9.62 6.62 -7.52
CA GLU A 519 10.04 7.23 -6.25
C GLU A 519 9.84 6.22 -5.11
N VAL A 520 10.86 6.05 -4.26
CA VAL A 520 10.79 5.20 -3.07
C VAL A 520 10.21 6.02 -1.92
N LEU A 521 9.05 5.60 -1.42
CA LEU A 521 8.34 6.21 -0.29
C LEU A 521 8.84 5.68 1.07
N ALA A 522 9.27 4.42 1.12
CA ALA A 522 9.77 3.81 2.35
C ALA A 522 10.73 2.64 2.05
N VAL A 523 11.73 2.46 2.92
CA VAL A 523 12.59 1.28 3.01
C VAL A 523 12.20 0.49 4.27
N PHE A 524 11.98 -0.82 4.14
CA PHE A 524 11.52 -1.72 5.20
C PHE A 524 12.56 -2.80 5.56
N ASP A 525 12.32 -3.48 6.68
CA ASP A 525 13.06 -4.67 7.14
C ASP A 525 14.51 -4.41 7.58
N TRP A 526 14.65 -3.41 8.43
CA TRP A 526 15.91 -2.98 9.05
C TRP A 526 16.49 -3.96 10.10
N GLU A 527 15.95 -5.18 10.23
CA GLU A 527 16.31 -6.15 11.28
C GLU A 527 17.78 -6.63 11.22
N LEU A 528 18.43 -6.49 10.05
CA LEU A 528 19.82 -6.87 9.79
C LEU A 528 20.79 -5.69 9.78
N SER A 529 20.28 -4.47 10.00
CA SER A 529 21.05 -3.26 9.77
C SER A 529 22.09 -2.99 10.86
N THR A 530 23.21 -2.41 10.45
CA THR A 530 24.38 -2.14 11.31
C THR A 530 25.26 -1.06 10.72
N LEU A 531 26.41 -0.79 11.33
CA LEU A 531 27.49 -0.02 10.72
C LEU A 531 28.41 -0.97 9.94
N GLY A 532 28.78 -0.61 8.72
CA GLY A 532 29.55 -1.49 7.85
C GLY A 532 30.06 -0.86 6.56
N ASP A 533 30.62 -1.72 5.71
CA ASP A 533 31.11 -1.35 4.38
C ASP A 533 29.93 -1.25 3.39
N PRO A 534 29.70 -0.08 2.76
CA PRO A 534 28.57 0.13 1.86
C PRO A 534 28.56 -0.81 0.64
N PHE A 535 29.72 -1.28 0.16
CA PHE A 535 29.77 -2.16 -1.00
C PHE A 535 29.18 -3.55 -0.73
N ALA A 536 29.06 -3.97 0.53
CA ALA A 536 28.37 -5.20 0.90
C ALA A 536 26.88 -5.14 0.52
N ASP A 537 26.20 -4.02 0.80
CA ASP A 537 24.79 -3.83 0.42
C ASP A 537 24.61 -3.67 -1.09
N VAL A 538 25.53 -2.96 -1.77
CA VAL A 538 25.48 -2.83 -3.23
C VAL A 538 25.61 -4.20 -3.90
N ALA A 539 26.57 -5.03 -3.46
CA ALA A 539 26.76 -6.38 -3.99
C ALA A 539 25.56 -7.29 -3.68
N PHE A 540 25.00 -7.16 -2.47
CA PHE A 540 23.80 -7.90 -2.07
C PHE A 540 22.58 -7.53 -2.94
N SER A 541 22.42 -6.26 -3.28
CA SER A 541 21.35 -5.79 -4.16
C SER A 541 21.47 -6.29 -5.62
N CYS A 542 22.68 -6.70 -6.03
CA CYS A 542 22.96 -7.26 -7.36
C CYS A 542 22.80 -8.79 -7.44
N LEU A 543 22.48 -9.49 -6.34
CA LEU A 543 22.41 -10.97 -6.36
C LEU A 543 21.36 -11.50 -7.36
N ALA A 544 20.23 -10.81 -7.50
CA ALA A 544 19.16 -11.21 -8.42
C ALA A 544 19.66 -11.33 -9.88
N HIS A 545 20.54 -10.44 -10.33
CA HIS A 545 21.09 -10.43 -11.69
C HIS A 545 21.84 -11.71 -12.09
N TYR A 546 22.41 -12.44 -11.13
CA TYR A 546 23.19 -13.65 -11.41
C TYR A 546 22.47 -14.95 -11.01
N LEU A 547 21.28 -14.86 -10.40
CA LEU A 547 20.42 -16.02 -10.13
C LEU A 547 19.46 -16.29 -11.30
N PRO A 548 19.14 -17.56 -11.60
CA PRO A 548 18.19 -17.90 -12.67
C PRO A 548 16.77 -17.45 -12.34
N SER A 549 15.96 -17.18 -13.36
CA SER A 549 14.54 -16.82 -13.22
C SER A 549 13.70 -17.91 -12.54
N SER A 550 14.17 -19.16 -12.60
CA SER A 550 13.61 -20.33 -11.91
C SER A 550 14.03 -20.47 -10.44
N PHE A 551 14.91 -19.61 -9.91
CA PHE A 551 15.31 -19.63 -8.50
C PHE A 551 14.06 -19.40 -7.62
N PRO A 552 13.90 -20.10 -6.47
CA PRO A 552 12.67 -20.03 -5.69
C PRO A 552 12.31 -18.60 -5.27
N GLY A 553 11.20 -18.09 -5.81
CA GLY A 553 10.72 -16.72 -5.56
C GLY A 553 10.27 -16.45 -4.11
N SER A 554 10.26 -17.47 -3.26
CA SER A 554 10.12 -17.33 -1.79
C SER A 554 11.42 -16.95 -1.07
N LEU A 555 12.54 -16.91 -1.80
CA LEU A 555 13.87 -16.53 -1.30
C LEU A 555 14.33 -15.25 -2.01
N LEU A 556 14.55 -15.34 -3.31
CA LEU A 556 14.90 -14.22 -4.19
C LEU A 556 14.64 -14.63 -5.64
N ARG A 557 13.76 -13.94 -6.36
CA ARG A 557 13.57 -14.21 -7.79
C ARG A 557 14.79 -13.72 -8.57
N GLY A 558 15.35 -14.59 -9.41
CA GLY A 558 16.49 -14.26 -10.25
C GLY A 558 16.13 -13.60 -11.59
N LEU A 559 17.15 -13.06 -12.24
CA LEU A 559 17.09 -12.28 -13.48
C LEU A 559 18.07 -12.73 -14.56
N ARG A 560 18.99 -13.66 -14.26
CA ARG A 560 20.13 -14.02 -15.12
C ARG A 560 19.75 -14.43 -16.54
N ASP A 561 18.57 -15.03 -16.70
CA ASP A 561 18.09 -15.57 -17.99
C ASP A 561 17.23 -14.56 -18.78
N CYS A 562 17.19 -13.29 -18.37
CA CYS A 562 16.42 -12.22 -19.00
C CYS A 562 17.28 -11.31 -19.90
N ASP A 563 16.69 -10.77 -20.98
CA ASP A 563 17.34 -9.72 -21.78
C ASP A 563 17.18 -8.35 -21.10
N PHE A 564 18.25 -7.89 -20.44
CA PHE A 564 18.30 -6.60 -19.76
C PHE A 564 18.13 -5.41 -20.71
N THR A 565 18.63 -5.51 -21.94
CA THR A 565 18.53 -4.44 -22.96
C THR A 565 17.10 -4.28 -23.41
N GLN A 566 16.42 -5.40 -23.73
CA GLN A 566 15.01 -5.40 -24.11
C GLN A 566 14.10 -4.94 -22.96
N LEU A 567 14.41 -5.34 -21.73
CA LEU A 567 13.62 -4.97 -20.56
C LEU A 567 13.86 -3.53 -20.09
N GLY A 568 15.00 -2.90 -20.41
CA GLY A 568 15.39 -1.61 -19.83
C GLY A 568 15.82 -1.71 -18.36
N ILE A 569 16.34 -2.87 -17.96
CA ILE A 569 16.90 -3.10 -16.61
C ILE A 569 18.42 -2.89 -16.72
N PRO A 570 19.07 -2.12 -15.83
CA PRO A 570 20.52 -2.02 -15.84
C PRO A 570 21.17 -3.37 -15.48
N THR A 571 22.26 -3.71 -16.16
CA THR A 571 23.17 -4.79 -15.73
C THR A 571 23.66 -4.52 -14.29
N ALA A 572 24.14 -5.55 -13.59
CA ALA A 572 24.71 -5.39 -12.27
C ALA A 572 25.92 -4.43 -12.29
N GLU A 573 26.71 -4.46 -13.36
CA GLU A 573 27.86 -3.60 -13.60
C GLU A 573 27.45 -2.14 -13.86
N GLU A 574 26.37 -1.88 -14.60
CA GLU A 574 25.81 -0.53 -14.77
C GLU A 574 25.18 -0.01 -13.48
N TYR A 575 24.45 -0.85 -12.74
CA TYR A 575 23.87 -0.49 -11.46
C TYR A 575 24.94 -0.15 -10.41
N PHE A 576 26.03 -0.93 -10.38
CA PHE A 576 27.20 -0.66 -9.56
C PHE A 576 27.92 0.65 -9.95
N ARG A 577 28.14 0.90 -11.25
CA ARG A 577 28.71 2.18 -11.73
C ARG A 577 27.81 3.37 -11.39
N MET A 578 26.50 3.21 -11.52
CA MET A 578 25.50 4.22 -11.16
C MET A 578 25.57 4.54 -9.65
N TYR A 579 25.73 3.52 -8.79
CA TYR A 579 25.96 3.73 -7.35
C TYR A 579 27.23 4.54 -7.07
N CYS A 580 28.36 4.14 -7.67
CA CYS A 580 29.65 4.82 -7.49
C CYS A 580 29.58 6.30 -7.93
N HIS A 581 28.89 6.57 -9.05
CA HIS A 581 28.69 7.92 -9.56
C HIS A 581 27.80 8.77 -8.64
N HIS A 582 26.64 8.26 -8.21
CA HIS A 582 25.73 8.98 -7.33
C HIS A 582 26.27 9.19 -5.90
N SER A 583 27.14 8.30 -5.43
CA SER A 583 27.75 8.39 -4.09
C SER A 583 29.08 9.13 -4.06
N GLU A 584 29.65 9.45 -5.22
CA GLU A 584 31.01 10.01 -5.39
C GLU A 584 32.12 9.14 -4.75
N ILE A 585 31.93 7.82 -4.73
CA ILE A 585 32.89 6.84 -4.18
C ILE A 585 33.56 6.09 -5.36
N PRO A 586 34.91 5.97 -5.39
CA PRO A 586 35.59 5.19 -6.41
C PRO A 586 35.28 3.69 -6.28
N PRO A 587 35.25 2.92 -7.39
CA PRO A 587 35.14 1.47 -7.34
C PRO A 587 36.22 0.83 -6.46
N PRO A 588 35.92 -0.25 -5.72
CA PRO A 588 36.93 -0.95 -4.93
C PRO A 588 37.85 -1.77 -5.86
N GLU A 589 39.08 -2.02 -5.40
CA GLU A 589 40.10 -2.76 -6.17
C GLU A 589 39.64 -4.16 -6.60
N ASN A 590 38.78 -4.80 -5.81
CA ASN A 590 38.23 -6.13 -6.08
C ASN A 590 36.72 -6.17 -5.83
N TRP A 591 35.93 -5.79 -6.84
CA TRP A 591 34.46 -5.94 -6.80
C TRP A 591 34.01 -7.40 -6.67
N ASN A 592 34.73 -8.33 -7.33
CA ASN A 592 34.41 -9.76 -7.30
C ASN A 592 34.47 -10.35 -5.87
N PHE A 593 35.32 -9.80 -4.98
CA PHE A 593 35.31 -10.17 -3.56
C PHE A 593 33.93 -9.94 -2.93
N TYR A 594 33.31 -8.77 -3.14
CA TYR A 594 32.02 -8.44 -2.53
C TYR A 594 30.88 -9.31 -3.08
N MET A 595 30.93 -9.67 -4.36
CA MET A 595 29.99 -10.64 -4.96
C MET A 595 30.20 -12.06 -4.39
N ALA A 596 31.45 -12.52 -4.30
CA ALA A 596 31.79 -13.82 -3.70
C ALA A 596 31.35 -13.90 -2.23
N PHE A 597 31.61 -12.85 -1.45
CA PHE A 597 31.19 -12.71 -0.06
C PHE A 597 29.66 -12.70 0.10
N SER A 598 28.93 -11.97 -0.76
CA SER A 598 27.46 -11.91 -0.69
C SER A 598 26.80 -13.25 -1.05
N PHE A 599 27.30 -13.97 -2.07
CA PHE A 599 26.83 -15.32 -2.35
C PHE A 599 27.27 -16.34 -1.29
N PHE A 600 28.48 -16.23 -0.72
CA PHE A 600 28.92 -17.06 0.42
C PHE A 600 28.00 -16.90 1.64
N ARG A 601 27.62 -15.66 1.97
CA ARG A 601 26.62 -15.35 2.99
C ARG A 601 25.27 -16.01 2.65
N MET A 602 24.81 -15.88 1.41
CA MET A 602 23.55 -16.50 0.96
C MET A 602 23.60 -18.03 1.09
N ALA A 603 24.70 -18.68 0.71
CA ALA A 603 24.90 -20.12 0.90
C ALA A 603 24.85 -20.53 2.37
N ALA A 604 25.53 -19.79 3.28
CA ALA A 604 25.48 -20.06 4.71
C ALA A 604 24.05 -19.97 5.29
N ILE A 605 23.25 -19.00 4.82
CA ILE A 605 21.83 -18.87 5.19
C ILE A 605 21.01 -20.08 4.69
N LEU A 606 21.19 -20.46 3.41
CA LEU A 606 20.50 -21.61 2.81
C LEU A 606 20.87 -22.93 3.50
N GLN A 607 22.12 -23.08 3.95
CA GLN A 607 22.59 -24.22 4.74
C GLN A 607 21.88 -24.31 6.10
N GLY A 608 21.80 -23.19 6.83
CA GLY A 608 21.06 -23.11 8.09
C GLY A 608 19.57 -23.44 7.92
N VAL A 609 18.97 -22.96 6.84
CA VAL A 609 17.62 -23.29 6.37
C VAL A 609 17.45 -24.80 6.12
N TYR A 610 18.38 -25.41 5.39
CA TYR A 610 18.32 -26.83 5.05
C TYR A 610 18.48 -27.73 6.29
N SER A 611 19.47 -27.44 7.13
CA SER A 611 19.74 -28.17 8.38
C SER A 611 18.53 -28.25 9.30
N ARG A 612 17.81 -27.13 9.49
CA ARG A 612 16.56 -27.09 10.27
C ARG A 612 15.41 -27.88 9.63
N SER A 613 15.40 -28.04 8.32
CA SER A 613 14.40 -28.88 7.64
C SER A 613 14.61 -30.38 7.91
N LEU A 614 15.87 -30.81 8.06
CA LEU A 614 16.21 -32.21 8.38
C LEU A 614 15.86 -32.57 9.83
N THR A 615 16.02 -31.65 10.77
CA THR A 615 15.69 -31.87 12.20
C THR A 615 14.19 -31.79 12.52
N GLY A 616 13.33 -31.73 11.50
CA GLY A 616 11.87 -31.68 11.65
C GLY A 616 11.34 -30.33 12.14
N GLN A 617 12.17 -29.28 12.13
CA GLN A 617 11.77 -27.91 12.47
C GLN A 617 11.23 -27.14 11.24
N ALA A 618 11.23 -27.75 10.05
CA ALA A 618 10.53 -27.25 8.86
C ALA A 618 9.74 -28.35 8.13
N SER A 619 8.82 -27.95 7.24
CA SER A 619 7.92 -28.86 6.53
C SER A 619 8.63 -29.73 5.47
N SER A 620 8.25 -31.02 5.41
CA SER A 620 8.90 -32.12 4.69
C SER A 620 8.94 -32.07 3.15
N ALA A 621 8.60 -30.95 2.51
CA ALA A 621 8.59 -30.81 1.04
C ALA A 621 9.85 -30.10 0.48
N ALA A 622 10.65 -29.45 1.32
CA ALA A 622 11.76 -28.58 0.88
C ALA A 622 13.15 -29.25 0.83
N THR A 623 13.30 -30.41 1.49
CA THR A 623 14.60 -31.02 1.83
C THR A 623 15.54 -31.17 0.63
N GLY A 624 15.16 -31.95 -0.39
CA GLY A 624 16.03 -32.23 -1.55
C GLY A 624 16.26 -31.06 -2.52
N GLN A 625 15.54 -29.95 -2.37
CA GLN A 625 15.76 -28.73 -3.17
C GLN A 625 16.72 -27.76 -2.48
N SER A 626 16.65 -27.63 -1.15
CA SER A 626 17.49 -26.71 -0.40
C SER A 626 18.98 -27.04 -0.48
N GLU A 627 19.37 -28.32 -0.40
CA GLU A 627 20.78 -28.74 -0.51
C GLU A 627 21.40 -28.34 -1.85
N LYS A 628 20.71 -28.66 -2.96
CA LYS A 628 21.13 -28.31 -4.32
C LYS A 628 21.21 -26.80 -4.52
N LEU A 629 20.36 -26.04 -3.84
CA LEU A 629 20.37 -24.58 -3.88
C LEU A 629 21.59 -24.01 -3.15
N THR A 630 21.91 -24.55 -1.97
CA THR A 630 23.15 -24.20 -1.24
C THR A 630 24.38 -24.50 -2.09
N GLU A 631 24.47 -25.70 -2.67
CA GLU A 631 25.59 -26.09 -3.54
C GLU A 631 25.72 -25.18 -4.77
N TYR A 632 24.61 -24.90 -5.46
CA TYR A 632 24.58 -23.98 -6.60
C TYR A 632 25.08 -22.58 -6.24
N VAL A 633 24.57 -21.99 -5.15
CA VAL A 633 24.98 -20.65 -4.69
C VAL A 633 26.44 -20.65 -4.21
N SER A 634 26.90 -21.73 -3.60
CA SER A 634 28.30 -21.89 -3.18
C SER A 634 29.26 -21.94 -4.37
N ASN A 635 28.90 -22.68 -5.42
CA ASN A 635 29.68 -22.71 -6.66
C ASN A 635 29.70 -21.34 -7.34
N LEU A 636 28.56 -20.63 -7.41
CA LEU A 636 28.49 -19.27 -7.95
C LEU A 636 29.35 -18.28 -7.14
N ALA A 637 29.36 -18.36 -5.80
CA ALA A 637 30.26 -17.59 -4.95
C ALA A 637 31.73 -17.88 -5.26
N TRP A 638 32.09 -19.15 -5.44
CA TRP A 638 33.45 -19.56 -5.80
C TRP A 638 33.85 -19.09 -7.19
N ASP A 639 32.95 -19.11 -8.17
CA ASP A 639 33.19 -18.56 -9.51
C ASP A 639 33.55 -17.07 -9.46
N PHE A 640 32.96 -16.28 -8.56
CA PHE A 640 33.39 -14.90 -8.32
C PHE A 640 34.77 -14.83 -7.66
N ALA A 641 35.09 -15.69 -6.69
CA ALA A 641 36.39 -15.72 -6.04
C ALA A 641 37.55 -16.08 -7.00
N VAL A 642 37.34 -16.96 -7.98
CA VAL A 642 38.38 -17.36 -8.97
C VAL A 642 38.36 -16.58 -10.27
N LYS A 643 37.35 -15.70 -10.49
CA LYS A 643 37.35 -14.80 -11.64
C LYS A 643 38.47 -13.75 -11.51
N GLU A 644 39.58 -13.98 -12.20
CA GLU A 644 40.62 -12.96 -12.45
C GLU A 644 40.13 -11.75 -13.27
N GLY A 645 38.88 -11.79 -13.76
CA GLY A 645 38.30 -10.95 -14.80
C GLY A 645 38.11 -9.46 -14.52
N PHE A 646 38.82 -8.86 -13.56
CA PHE A 646 38.85 -7.40 -13.33
C PHE A 646 40.21 -6.73 -13.59
N ARG A 647 41.26 -7.47 -13.98
CA ARG A 647 42.48 -6.85 -14.54
C ARG A 647 42.22 -6.01 -15.81
N VAL A 648 41.11 -6.27 -16.52
CA VAL A 648 40.66 -5.54 -17.72
C VAL A 648 40.34 -4.05 -17.44
N PHE A 649 40.02 -3.67 -16.19
CA PHE A 649 39.72 -2.27 -15.85
C PHE A 649 40.94 -1.33 -15.89
N LYS A 650 42.16 -1.85 -16.04
CA LYS A 650 43.35 -1.00 -16.29
C LYS A 650 43.45 -0.49 -17.73
N GLU A 651 42.76 -1.09 -18.70
CA GLU A 651 42.96 -0.77 -20.13
C GLU A 651 41.84 0.09 -20.74
N MET A 652 40.67 0.19 -20.10
CA MET A 652 39.61 1.10 -20.56
C MET A 652 39.76 2.50 -19.95
N SER A 653 40.61 3.31 -20.58
CA SER A 653 40.85 4.71 -20.21
C SER A 653 39.56 5.55 -20.20
N ALA A 654 39.42 6.42 -19.19
CA ALA A 654 38.32 7.36 -19.11
C ALA A 654 38.45 8.47 -20.18
N THR A 655 37.58 8.48 -21.20
CA THR A 655 37.23 9.70 -21.97
C THR A 655 36.05 9.48 -22.93
N LYS A 656 34.87 10.04 -22.59
CA LYS A 656 34.09 11.01 -23.40
C LYS A 656 32.63 11.09 -22.91
N PRO A 657 32.10 12.28 -22.58
CA PRO A 657 30.67 12.48 -22.42
C PRO A 657 29.95 12.33 -23.76
N LEU A 658 28.83 11.60 -23.79
CA LEU A 658 27.95 11.52 -24.95
C LEU A 658 27.10 12.79 -25.05
N VAL A 659 27.53 13.75 -25.86
CA VAL A 659 26.70 14.84 -26.35
C VAL A 659 26.60 14.75 -27.87
N ARG A 660 25.38 14.54 -28.37
CA ARG A 660 25.01 14.78 -29.77
C ARG A 660 23.70 15.57 -29.81
N SER A 661 23.82 16.90 -29.79
CA SER A 661 22.79 17.78 -30.32
C SER A 661 22.97 17.87 -31.83
N HIS A 662 21.95 17.50 -32.60
CA HIS A 662 21.90 17.78 -34.02
C HIS A 662 21.26 19.16 -34.23
N HIS A 663 22.09 20.19 -34.41
CA HIS A 663 21.66 21.46 -34.97
C HIS A 663 22.27 21.67 -36.35
N THR A 664 21.39 21.74 -37.34
CA THR A 664 21.69 22.10 -38.72
C THR A 664 22.08 23.58 -38.77
N GLN A 665 23.30 23.90 -39.21
CA GLN A 665 23.71 25.28 -39.43
C GLN A 665 23.74 25.55 -40.93
N ALA A 666 22.77 26.32 -41.42
CA ALA A 666 22.81 26.89 -42.76
C ALA A 666 23.87 27.99 -42.80
N GLY A 667 24.78 27.94 -43.77
CA GLY A 667 25.82 28.94 -43.94
C GLY A 667 25.35 30.16 -44.73
N LEU A 668 25.92 31.32 -44.40
CA LEU A 668 26.08 32.46 -45.31
C LEU A 668 27.39 33.20 -44.96
N SER A 669 28.02 33.70 -46.03
CA SER A 669 29.39 34.22 -46.22
C SER A 669 29.84 35.39 -45.31
N PRO A 670 31.11 35.85 -45.41
CA PRO A 670 31.38 36.91 -46.41
C PRO A 670 32.78 36.87 -47.10
N CYS A 671 32.86 37.69 -48.17
CA CYS A 671 34.04 38.06 -49.00
C CYS A 671 34.60 36.99 -49.94
#